data_AF-A0A7C4LU50-F1
#
_entry.id   AF-A0A7C4LU50-F1
#
_cell.length_a   1.000
_cell.length_b   1.000
_cell.length_c   1.000
_cell.angle_alpha   90.00
_cell.angle_beta   90.00
_cell.angle_gamma   90.00
#
_symmetry.space_group_name_H-M   'P 1'
#
loop_
_entity.id
_entity.type
_entity.pdbx_description
1 polymer ?
#
loop_
_entity_poly.entity_id
_entity_poly.type
_entity_poly.pdbx_seq_one_letter_code
_entity_poly.pdbx_strand_id
1 'polypeptide(L)'
;MRTHSLTCQSQRGSTLLLTLVLTAVAGFALASYLSLVNAQRRSVVRSQTWNATIPLIEAGIEEAMAHLNENGLTNLYSQGWKSEYGLAVRRRNLGDGRYTVAISPTTRPVIECTGYIPAPISFADLGQTFFAQAGSTISLGKKYYVHRTVRVTTGGGALFAMGMVAKGRINFNGNNVSTDSFDSADPNFSTNGRYNRALRKDRGDVATNSKEPNLFNAGNANIMGRVGTGPGGNISLGPNGTVGSYAWVTTGKTGIEPGYFADDMNLSFPDVEQPFSWGFTPAGGNVSETNFSFGTGLVTVVTLPSPMPAGPITTNYGLTTTRELPSPLPAGAIITNFFLETSTAYPSTPIGPVTTNTMVVMTNSLPSPIPPEIIRVVTNLITVTNLTLPSPTPAGTIITNTVFASLRYPYSPMPNGPPADPPSWVPPAPGTYVGVVTNRYVSTGKSSERGWYHDYRAIQSYVFQALNYAVTYAASYTYTNVNYTLNVPQSYTYQTITSTNVTVTTDYYDVVLDSRDYVTTLLTGNVYVRGRARILVTDSIKFTGHDGITIGPGGSLIIYMKGASAQIAGRGMVNKTGQARNFLYYGLNTHTQLDLSGNGEFVGCIYAPYANFFLRGGGNNTEDFIGASITSTVSMNGHFNFHYDEDLSRSGPKSRYTVNSWNEIGPNETKLLKNPEWVFLEDYFD
;
A
#
# COMPACT_ATOMS: atom_id res chain seq x y z
N MET A 1 -6.41 72.83 121.51
CA MET A 1 -5.70 72.98 120.21
C MET A 1 -5.18 71.62 119.78
N ARG A 2 -5.73 71.04 118.70
CA ARG A 2 -5.17 69.87 118.02
C ARG A 2 -4.55 70.37 116.72
N THR A 3 -3.23 70.32 116.62
CA THR A 3 -2.49 70.60 115.39
C THR A 3 -2.22 69.28 114.68
N HIS A 4 -2.90 69.06 113.54
CA HIS A 4 -2.57 67.98 112.63
C HIS A 4 -1.36 68.40 111.78
N SER A 5 -0.26 67.65 111.88
CA SER A 5 0.91 67.79 111.03
C SER A 5 0.63 67.18 109.65
N LEU A 6 0.78 67.99 108.60
CA LEU A 6 0.81 67.53 107.21
C LEU A 6 2.24 67.07 106.90
N THR A 7 2.45 65.76 106.78
CA THR A 7 3.72 65.18 106.32
C THR A 7 3.82 65.24 104.79
N CYS A 8 4.99 65.65 104.30
CA CYS A 8 5.30 65.86 102.90
C CYS A 8 5.32 64.54 102.10
N GLN A 9 4.59 64.47 100.98
CA GLN A 9 4.39 63.26 100.14
C GLN A 9 5.50 62.99 99.09
N SER A 10 6.75 63.42 99.30
CA SER A 10 7.78 63.31 98.24
C SER A 10 8.26 61.88 97.95
N GLN A 11 8.15 60.94 98.90
CA GLN A 11 8.57 59.55 98.70
C GLN A 11 7.62 58.72 97.83
N ARG A 12 6.34 59.12 97.68
CA ARG A 12 5.36 58.35 96.90
C ARG A 12 5.42 58.60 95.39
N GLY A 13 5.87 59.79 94.96
CA GLY A 13 6.04 60.13 93.53
C GLY A 13 7.29 59.51 92.89
N SER A 14 8.38 59.38 93.65
CA SER A 14 9.64 58.79 93.18
C SER A 14 9.49 57.30 92.83
N THR A 15 8.79 56.53 93.69
CA THR A 15 8.55 55.10 93.46
C THR A 15 7.70 54.86 92.21
N LEU A 16 6.70 55.71 91.96
CA LEU A 16 5.83 55.59 90.79
C LEU A 16 6.56 55.91 89.48
N LEU A 17 7.49 56.88 89.50
CA LEU A 17 8.29 57.24 88.33
C LEU A 17 9.34 56.16 88.03
N LEU A 18 9.95 55.59 89.07
CA LEU A 18 10.89 54.47 88.93
C LEU A 18 10.21 53.22 88.34
N THR A 19 9.01 52.87 88.83
CA THR A 19 8.25 51.71 88.30
C THR A 19 7.79 51.94 86.88
N LEU A 20 7.39 53.17 86.51
CA LEU A 20 7.01 53.54 85.14
C LEU A 20 8.19 53.47 84.17
N VAL A 21 9.37 53.95 84.57
CA VAL A 21 10.59 53.84 83.74
C VAL A 21 11.03 52.39 83.59
N LEU A 22 11.02 51.60 84.68
CA LEU A 22 11.37 50.17 84.63
C LEU A 22 10.41 49.38 83.76
N THR A 23 9.10 49.62 83.86
CA THR A 23 8.10 48.98 82.99
C THR A 23 8.19 49.44 81.55
N ALA A 24 8.50 50.72 81.28
CA ALA A 24 8.74 51.21 79.93
C ALA A 24 9.97 50.54 79.29
N VAL A 25 11.09 50.47 80.00
CA VAL A 25 12.31 49.80 79.52
C VAL A 25 12.07 48.31 79.28
N ALA A 26 11.40 47.62 80.20
CA ALA A 26 11.01 46.22 80.03
C ALA A 26 10.07 46.03 78.82
N GLY A 27 9.10 46.92 78.64
CA GLY A 27 8.17 46.91 77.51
C GLY A 27 8.86 47.12 76.16
N PHE A 28 9.77 48.09 76.06
CA PHE A 28 10.57 48.34 74.86
C PHE A 28 11.52 47.18 74.54
N ALA A 29 12.16 46.60 75.56
CA ALA A 29 13.02 45.42 75.38
C ALA A 29 12.20 44.23 74.87
N LEU A 30 11.05 43.93 75.48
CA LEU A 30 10.17 42.85 75.07
C LEU A 30 9.66 43.04 73.63
N ALA A 31 9.24 44.26 73.27
CA ALA A 31 8.80 44.59 71.92
C ALA A 31 9.92 44.42 70.88
N SER A 32 11.14 44.83 71.20
CA SER A 32 12.31 44.62 70.33
C SER A 32 12.63 43.14 70.16
N TYR A 33 12.64 42.36 71.25
CA TYR A 33 12.88 40.92 71.18
C TYR A 33 11.80 40.19 70.38
N LEU A 34 10.52 40.54 70.57
CA LEU A 34 9.43 39.94 69.80
C LEU A 34 9.56 40.26 68.31
N SER A 35 9.94 41.50 67.97
CA SER A 35 10.21 41.91 66.59
C SER A 35 11.37 41.13 65.97
N LEU A 36 12.48 40.96 66.71
CA LEU A 36 13.63 40.18 66.27
C LEU A 36 13.27 38.71 66.04
N VAL A 37 12.54 38.08 66.98
CA VAL A 37 12.08 36.68 66.85
C VAL A 37 11.14 36.53 65.66
N ASN A 38 10.25 37.48 65.42
CA ASN A 38 9.37 37.47 64.25
C ASN A 38 10.16 37.62 62.93
N ALA A 39 11.16 38.50 62.89
CA ALA A 39 12.05 38.65 61.73
C ALA A 39 12.86 37.36 61.46
N GLN A 40 13.41 36.75 62.51
CA GLN A 40 14.09 35.45 62.42
C GLN A 40 13.15 34.36 61.92
N ARG A 41 11.94 34.25 62.48
CA ARG A 41 10.91 33.29 62.03
C ARG A 41 10.60 33.49 60.54
N ARG A 42 10.39 34.73 60.08
CA ARG A 42 10.14 35.02 58.66
C ARG A 42 11.30 34.61 57.77
N SER A 43 12.53 34.88 58.18
CA SER A 43 13.72 34.47 57.43
C SER A 43 13.83 32.95 57.32
N VAL A 44 13.57 32.23 58.43
CA VAL A 44 13.61 30.76 58.46
C VAL A 44 12.54 30.16 57.57
N VAL A 45 11.28 30.61 57.66
CA VAL A 45 10.20 30.04 56.85
C VAL A 45 10.38 30.37 55.36
N ARG A 46 10.91 31.55 55.00
CA ARG A 46 11.29 31.85 53.61
C ARG A 46 12.39 30.92 53.09
N SER A 47 13.40 30.63 53.91
CA SER A 47 14.46 29.66 53.55
C SER A 47 13.92 28.24 53.39
N GLN A 48 13.03 27.81 54.30
CA GLN A 48 12.36 26.51 54.20
C GLN A 48 11.50 26.38 52.94
N THR A 49 10.69 27.39 52.63
CA THR A 49 9.84 27.40 51.43
C THR A 49 10.67 27.47 50.14
N TRP A 50 11.76 28.24 50.13
CA TRP A 50 12.72 28.23 49.02
C TRP A 50 13.33 26.83 48.78
N ASN A 51 13.76 26.16 49.85
CA ASN A 51 14.35 24.81 49.73
C ASN A 51 13.31 23.74 49.36
N ALA A 52 12.06 23.88 49.85
CA ALA A 52 10.99 22.93 49.57
C ALA A 52 10.53 22.93 48.10
N THR A 53 10.87 23.95 47.30
CA THR A 53 10.55 23.95 45.86
C THR A 53 11.38 22.94 45.06
N ILE A 54 12.53 22.48 45.56
CA ILE A 54 13.43 21.55 44.85
C ILE A 54 12.78 20.19 44.62
N PRO A 55 12.21 19.51 45.64
CA PRO A 55 11.49 18.24 45.43
C PRO A 55 10.36 18.31 44.39
N LEU A 56 9.66 19.46 44.30
CA LEU A 56 8.61 19.64 43.29
C LEU A 56 9.19 19.73 41.86
N ILE A 57 10.33 20.41 41.73
CA ILE A 57 11.05 20.51 40.45
C ILE A 57 11.57 19.14 40.03
N GLU A 58 12.17 18.39 40.96
CA GLU A 58 12.62 17.02 40.71
C GLU A 58 11.45 16.14 40.25
N ALA A 59 10.31 16.19 40.93
CA ALA A 59 9.12 15.44 40.52
C ALA A 59 8.65 15.79 39.10
N GLY A 60 8.68 17.07 38.73
CA GLY A 60 8.31 17.51 37.39
C GLY A 60 9.31 17.08 36.31
N ILE A 61 10.62 17.15 36.60
CA ILE A 61 11.67 16.68 35.70
C ILE A 61 11.56 15.16 35.52
N GLU A 62 11.32 14.40 36.57
CA GLU A 62 11.13 12.93 36.50
C GLU A 62 9.92 12.57 35.64
N GLU A 63 8.79 13.29 35.76
CA GLU A 63 7.64 13.07 34.88
C GLU A 63 7.98 13.35 33.40
N ALA A 64 8.74 14.43 33.14
CA ALA A 64 9.18 14.77 31.80
C ALA A 64 10.13 13.72 31.21
N MET A 65 11.10 13.26 31.99
CA MET A 65 12.06 12.24 31.59
C MET A 65 11.39 10.89 31.36
N ALA A 66 10.42 10.50 32.19
CA ALA A 66 9.64 9.28 31.99
C ALA A 66 8.83 9.35 30.69
N HIS A 67 8.13 10.46 30.46
CA HIS A 67 7.34 10.64 29.24
C HIS A 67 8.20 10.63 27.97
N LEU A 68 9.38 11.29 28.01
CA LEU A 68 10.36 11.28 26.92
C LEU A 68 10.92 9.87 26.64
N ASN A 69 11.23 9.11 27.68
CA ASN A 69 11.78 7.76 27.53
C ASN A 69 10.76 6.74 27.01
N GLU A 70 9.47 6.91 27.30
CA GLU A 70 8.40 6.05 26.81
C GLU A 70 7.98 6.41 25.38
N ASN A 71 7.71 7.69 25.11
CA ASN A 71 7.04 8.14 23.88
C ASN A 71 7.99 8.74 22.83
N GLY A 72 9.20 9.12 23.25
CA GLY A 72 10.16 9.86 22.41
C GLY A 72 9.60 11.18 21.89
N LEU A 73 10.16 11.67 20.77
CA LEU A 73 9.76 12.93 20.14
C LEU A 73 8.45 12.85 19.35
N THR A 74 8.04 11.64 18.95
CA THR A 74 6.92 11.40 18.04
C THR A 74 5.55 11.62 18.68
N ASN A 75 5.42 11.35 19.99
CA ASN A 75 4.14 11.42 20.71
C ASN A 75 4.20 12.31 21.95
N LEU A 76 4.96 13.41 21.88
CA LEU A 76 5.18 14.35 22.99
C LEU A 76 3.92 15.03 23.55
N TYR A 77 2.83 15.06 22.80
CA TYR A 77 1.58 15.73 23.18
C TYR A 77 0.49 14.73 23.60
N SER A 78 0.91 13.53 24.01
CA SER A 78 0.01 12.47 24.46
C SER A 78 -0.01 12.38 25.99
N GLN A 79 -0.81 11.46 26.56
CA GLN A 79 -0.84 11.19 28.00
C GLN A 79 -1.08 12.43 28.90
N GLY A 80 -1.82 13.42 28.39
CA GLY A 80 -2.15 14.66 29.12
C GLY A 80 -1.08 15.75 29.07
N TRP A 81 -0.01 15.59 28.29
CA TRP A 81 0.85 16.68 27.85
C TRP A 81 0.14 17.49 26.77
N LYS A 82 0.28 18.82 26.80
CA LYS A 82 -0.38 19.73 25.85
C LYS A 82 0.66 20.50 25.04
N SER A 83 0.37 20.74 23.77
CA SER A 83 1.16 21.65 22.94
C SER A 83 0.84 23.10 23.32
N GLU A 84 1.78 23.78 23.96
CA GLU A 84 1.66 25.19 24.32
C GLU A 84 2.92 25.94 23.90
N TYR A 85 2.77 26.98 23.08
CA TYR A 85 3.89 27.76 22.53
C TYR A 85 4.95 26.91 21.77
N GLY A 86 4.51 25.81 21.15
CA GLY A 86 5.39 24.86 20.46
C GLY A 86 6.18 23.93 21.38
N LEU A 87 5.91 23.95 22.69
CA LEU A 87 6.50 23.06 23.70
C LEU A 87 5.46 22.04 24.19
N ALA A 88 5.92 20.87 24.62
CA ALA A 88 5.06 19.93 25.33
C ALA A 88 5.05 20.31 26.82
N VAL A 89 3.90 20.75 27.33
CA VAL A 89 3.75 21.29 28.68
C VAL A 89 2.86 20.40 29.53
N ARG A 90 3.26 20.22 30.79
CA ARG A 90 2.53 19.50 31.83
C ARG A 90 2.51 20.31 33.13
N ARG A 91 1.37 20.28 33.82
CA ARG A 91 1.16 20.95 35.11
C ARG A 91 0.55 19.95 36.10
N ARG A 92 1.03 19.92 37.34
CA ARG A 92 0.42 19.14 38.44
C ARG A 92 0.48 19.88 39.76
N ASN A 93 -0.49 19.58 40.61
CA ASN A 93 -0.50 19.93 42.03
C ASN A 93 0.02 18.73 42.84
N LEU A 94 0.86 19.00 43.84
CA LEU A 94 1.48 18.02 44.75
C LEU A 94 1.35 18.57 46.19
N GLY A 95 0.28 18.16 46.87
CA GLY A 95 -0.08 18.75 48.16
C GLY A 95 -0.36 20.25 48.01
N ASP A 96 0.28 21.06 48.84
CA ASP A 96 0.16 22.53 48.80
C ASP A 96 1.02 23.18 47.71
N GLY A 97 1.96 22.44 47.13
CA GLY A 97 2.85 22.89 46.05
C GLY A 97 2.36 22.49 44.67
N ARG A 98 2.93 23.09 43.63
CA ARG A 98 2.62 22.76 42.23
C ARG A 98 3.85 22.92 41.35
N TYR A 99 3.90 22.23 40.21
CA TYR A 99 4.95 22.43 39.22
C TYR A 99 4.38 22.58 37.81
N THR A 100 5.16 23.25 36.97
CA THR A 100 4.98 23.31 35.52
C THR A 100 6.26 22.86 34.87
N VAL A 101 6.17 21.88 33.97
CA VAL A 101 7.31 21.36 33.23
C VAL A 101 7.04 21.43 31.73
N ALA A 102 8.07 21.77 30.96
CA ALA A 102 8.01 21.87 29.51
C ALA A 102 9.18 21.13 28.86
N ILE A 103 8.92 20.49 27.72
CA ILE A 103 9.89 19.79 26.89
C ILE A 103 9.96 20.46 25.51
N SER A 104 11.16 20.75 25.01
CA SER A 104 11.35 21.22 23.63
C SER A 104 11.36 20.03 22.64
N PRO A 105 10.59 20.07 21.54
CA PRO A 105 10.50 19.00 20.55
C PRO A 105 11.67 19.04 19.54
N THR A 106 12.90 19.11 20.05
CA THR A 106 14.14 19.15 19.26
C THR A 106 14.85 17.81 19.33
N THR A 107 15.73 17.50 18.36
CA THR A 107 16.53 16.25 18.35
C THR A 107 17.35 16.04 19.61
N ARG A 108 17.69 17.13 20.31
CA ARG A 108 18.20 17.14 21.69
C ARG A 108 17.19 17.93 22.56
N PRO A 109 16.24 17.26 23.23
CA PRO A 109 15.24 17.93 24.04
C PRO A 109 15.87 18.70 25.21
N VAL A 110 15.32 19.86 25.50
CA VAL A 110 15.60 20.63 26.71
C VAL A 110 14.34 20.62 27.56
N ILE A 111 14.51 20.32 28.84
CA ILE A 111 13.44 20.30 29.83
C ILE A 111 13.58 21.54 30.70
N GLU A 112 12.50 22.27 30.89
CA GLU A 112 12.46 23.38 31.85
C GLU A 112 11.32 23.15 32.84
N CYS A 113 11.64 23.13 34.13
CA CYS A 113 10.68 22.89 35.19
C CYS A 113 10.70 24.02 36.22
N THR A 114 9.52 24.53 36.56
CA THR A 114 9.33 25.51 37.63
C THR A 114 8.46 24.93 38.73
N GLY A 115 8.99 24.89 39.95
CA GLY A 115 8.26 24.49 41.15
C GLY A 115 7.77 25.71 41.91
N TYR A 116 6.54 25.65 42.40
CA TYR A 116 5.84 26.73 43.10
C TYR A 116 5.38 26.23 44.47
N ILE A 117 5.74 26.97 45.52
CA ILE A 117 5.24 26.74 46.88
C ILE A 117 4.57 28.01 47.41
N PRO A 118 3.42 27.89 48.10
CA PRO A 118 2.77 29.04 48.72
C PRO A 118 3.74 29.79 49.61
N ALA A 119 3.86 31.09 49.38
CA ALA A 119 4.69 31.95 50.19
C ALA A 119 4.14 31.96 51.62
N PRO A 120 5.01 31.87 52.64
CA PRO A 120 4.60 31.85 54.02
C PRO A 120 4.16 33.27 54.42
N ILE A 121 2.88 33.57 54.19
CA ILE A 121 2.16 34.79 54.55
C ILE A 121 2.92 36.06 54.10
N SER A 122 2.63 36.54 52.88
CA SER A 122 2.96 37.92 52.50
C SER A 122 1.72 38.79 52.63
N PHE A 123 1.69 39.67 53.64
CA PHE A 123 0.94 40.92 53.54
C PHE A 123 1.77 41.86 52.69
N ALA A 124 1.66 41.76 51.38
CA ALA A 124 2.32 42.68 50.46
C ALA A 124 1.27 43.15 49.45
N ASP A 125 0.52 44.16 49.86
CA ASP A 125 0.16 45.30 49.01
C ASP A 125 -0.48 46.45 49.79
N LEU A 126 0.04 46.76 50.99
CA LEU A 126 -0.28 48.03 51.63
C LEU A 126 1.01 48.64 52.18
N GLY A 127 1.60 49.54 51.39
CA GLY A 127 2.42 50.64 51.92
C GLY A 127 1.58 51.60 52.77
N GLN A 128 0.68 51.08 53.61
CA GLN A 128 -0.15 51.84 54.52
C GLN A 128 0.20 51.43 55.94
N THR A 129 0.66 52.45 56.65
CA THR A 129 0.89 52.55 58.08
C THR A 129 -0.17 51.83 58.91
N PHE A 130 0.25 51.34 60.08
CA PHE A 130 -0.51 50.59 61.11
C PHE A 130 -1.77 51.27 61.71
N PHE A 131 -2.38 52.27 61.05
CA PHE A 131 -3.64 52.87 61.46
C PHE A 131 -4.76 52.42 60.52
N ALA A 132 -5.73 51.69 61.08
CA ALA A 132 -6.89 51.18 60.36
C ALA A 132 -7.69 52.31 59.69
N GLN A 133 -7.74 52.31 58.35
CA GLN A 133 -8.75 53.04 57.60
C GLN A 133 -9.98 52.14 57.45
N ALA A 134 -11.06 52.47 58.16
CA ALA A 134 -12.35 51.83 57.98
C ALA A 134 -12.83 52.05 56.53
N GLY A 135 -13.04 50.96 55.79
CA GLY A 135 -13.65 50.98 54.45
C GLY A 135 -12.83 50.34 53.31
N SER A 136 -11.61 49.83 53.54
CA SER A 136 -10.86 49.13 52.48
C SER A 136 -11.25 47.64 52.43
N THR A 137 -11.84 47.20 51.33
CA THR A 137 -12.04 45.78 51.00
C THR A 137 -10.68 45.12 50.74
N ILE A 138 -10.15 44.43 51.75
CA ILE A 138 -8.96 43.60 51.63
C ILE A 138 -9.33 42.39 50.75
N SER A 139 -8.80 42.32 49.52
CA SER A 139 -8.96 41.12 48.70
C SER A 139 -8.12 39.98 49.31
N LEU A 140 -8.80 39.08 50.01
CA LEU A 140 -8.27 37.93 50.75
C LEU A 140 -8.10 36.68 49.86
N GLY A 141 -7.92 36.82 48.54
CA GLY A 141 -7.90 35.69 47.59
C GLY A 141 -6.55 35.35 46.96
N LYS A 142 -5.64 36.33 46.76
CA LYS A 142 -4.44 36.11 45.93
C LYS A 142 -3.32 35.37 46.68
N LYS A 143 -3.11 34.10 46.36
CA LYS A 143 -1.99 33.29 46.86
C LYS A 143 -0.68 33.71 46.18
N TYR A 144 0.28 34.20 46.96
CA TYR A 144 1.64 34.44 46.48
C TYR A 144 2.43 33.13 46.51
N TYR A 145 3.27 32.88 45.50
CA TYR A 145 4.11 31.68 45.41
C TYR A 145 5.59 32.06 45.35
N VAL A 146 6.41 31.35 46.13
CA VAL A 146 7.87 31.28 45.92
C VAL A 146 8.11 30.25 44.84
N HIS A 147 8.95 30.58 43.85
CA HIS A 147 9.24 29.69 42.74
C HIS A 147 10.72 29.67 42.37
N ARG A 148 11.16 28.52 41.88
CA ARG A 148 12.49 28.28 41.31
C ARG A 148 12.32 27.59 39.98
N THR A 149 13.18 27.91 39.02
CA THR A 149 13.16 27.32 37.68
C THR A 149 14.49 26.64 37.41
N VAL A 150 14.45 25.42 36.92
CA VAL A 150 15.62 24.64 36.51
C VAL A 150 15.51 24.29 35.04
N ARG A 151 16.64 24.41 34.34
CA ARG A 151 16.84 23.87 33.00
C ARG A 151 17.67 22.60 33.07
N VAL A 152 17.14 21.56 32.44
CA VAL A 152 17.82 20.30 32.20
C VAL A 152 18.07 20.14 30.71
N THR A 153 19.33 19.91 30.34
CA THR A 153 19.64 19.46 28.99
C THR A 153 19.62 17.93 28.98
N THR A 154 19.03 17.34 27.95
CA THR A 154 19.01 15.88 27.82
C THR A 154 20.10 15.39 26.87
N GLY A 155 20.68 14.24 27.21
CA GLY A 155 21.43 13.38 26.31
C GLY A 155 20.57 12.18 25.91
N GLY A 156 21.00 11.42 24.90
CA GLY A 156 20.21 10.31 24.35
C GLY A 156 19.32 10.73 23.17
N GLY A 157 18.42 9.84 22.74
CA GLY A 157 17.64 9.99 21.50
C GLY A 157 17.90 8.85 20.51
N ALA A 158 17.87 9.12 19.21
CA ALA A 158 18.21 8.11 18.21
C ALA A 158 19.64 7.60 18.44
N LEU A 159 19.80 6.29 18.63
CA LEU A 159 21.09 5.67 18.87
C LEU A 159 22.03 5.96 17.70
N PHE A 160 21.50 5.91 16.48
CA PHE A 160 22.22 6.19 15.23
C PHE A 160 21.81 7.54 14.65
N ALA A 161 22.08 8.63 15.38
CA ALA A 161 21.83 10.00 14.92
C ALA A 161 22.89 10.52 13.93
N MET A 162 24.04 9.86 13.85
CA MET A 162 25.15 10.15 12.94
C MET A 162 25.54 8.86 12.22
N GLY A 163 26.19 8.99 11.07
CA GLY A 163 26.66 7.86 10.27
C GLY A 163 27.70 7.05 11.01
N MET A 164 28.82 7.67 11.35
CA MET A 164 29.94 6.99 11.98
C MET A 164 30.37 7.68 13.26
N VAL A 165 30.32 6.95 14.37
CA VAL A 165 30.77 7.44 15.66
C VAL A 165 31.79 6.48 16.26
N ALA A 166 32.92 7.02 16.71
CA ALA A 166 33.92 6.27 17.47
C ALA A 166 34.05 6.83 18.89
N LYS A 167 34.26 5.97 19.88
CA LYS A 167 34.62 6.41 21.24
C LYS A 167 36.03 7.01 21.27
N GLY A 168 36.94 6.44 20.48
CA GLY A 168 38.35 6.80 20.38
C GLY A 168 38.76 7.15 18.95
N ARG A 169 39.86 6.56 18.49
CA ARG A 169 40.51 6.90 17.23
C ARG A 169 39.64 6.61 16.00
N ILE A 170 39.65 7.54 15.04
CA ILE A 170 39.17 7.40 13.66
C ILE A 170 40.36 7.63 12.73
N ASN A 171 40.62 6.69 11.83
CA ASN A 171 41.74 6.76 10.91
C ASN A 171 41.33 6.33 9.50
N PHE A 172 41.26 7.29 8.59
CA PHE A 172 40.95 7.11 7.17
C PHE A 172 42.25 7.06 6.36
N ASN A 173 42.96 5.93 6.46
CA ASN A 173 44.19 5.68 5.70
C ASN A 173 43.92 5.00 4.34
N GLY A 174 42.66 4.92 3.93
CA GLY A 174 42.24 4.33 2.68
C GLY A 174 42.42 5.24 1.45
N ASN A 175 42.34 4.65 0.26
CA ASN A 175 42.36 5.37 -1.01
C ASN A 175 40.92 5.74 -1.39
N ASN A 176 40.65 7.02 -1.64
CA ASN A 176 39.32 7.54 -2.00
C ASN A 176 38.21 7.19 -0.98
N VAL A 177 38.51 7.24 0.31
CA VAL A 177 37.49 7.11 1.35
C VAL A 177 36.43 8.20 1.16
N SER A 178 35.16 7.82 1.12
CA SER A 178 34.07 8.79 1.07
C SER A 178 32.95 8.43 2.04
N THR A 179 32.28 9.47 2.55
CA THR A 179 31.08 9.33 3.36
C THR A 179 30.02 10.31 2.87
N ASP A 180 28.80 9.81 2.69
CA ASP A 180 27.63 10.59 2.33
C ASP A 180 26.39 10.06 3.06
N SER A 181 25.21 10.56 2.70
CA SER A 181 23.95 10.03 3.22
C SER A 181 22.89 9.84 2.14
N PHE A 182 21.80 9.16 2.49
CA PHE A 182 20.57 9.08 1.72
C PHE A 182 19.41 8.81 2.70
N ASP A 183 18.18 8.80 2.21
CA ASP A 183 17.01 8.52 3.06
C ASP A 183 16.23 7.34 2.50
N SER A 184 16.32 6.17 3.16
CA SER A 184 15.64 4.95 2.71
C SER A 184 14.11 5.03 2.79
N ALA A 185 13.56 6.01 3.53
CA ALA A 185 12.13 6.24 3.63
C ALA A 185 11.61 7.27 2.61
N ASP A 186 12.49 8.04 1.96
CA ASP A 186 12.11 9.05 0.96
C ASP A 186 12.41 8.57 -0.47
N PRO A 187 11.39 8.35 -1.33
CA PRO A 187 11.58 7.95 -2.72
C PRO A 187 12.33 8.97 -3.59
N ASN A 188 12.46 10.24 -3.17
CA ASN A 188 13.27 11.23 -3.90
C ASN A 188 14.77 11.07 -3.64
N PHE A 189 15.13 10.42 -2.53
CA PHE A 189 16.51 10.23 -2.09
C PHE A 189 16.89 8.74 -1.99
N SER A 190 16.08 7.86 -2.58
CA SER A 190 16.33 6.42 -2.64
C SER A 190 15.67 5.79 -3.86
N THR A 191 16.14 4.63 -4.29
CA THR A 191 15.49 3.83 -5.35
C THR A 191 14.91 2.57 -4.73
N ASN A 192 13.59 2.52 -4.53
CA ASN A 192 12.90 1.45 -3.78
C ASN A 192 13.47 1.25 -2.37
N GLY A 193 13.83 2.35 -1.69
CA GLY A 193 14.42 2.32 -0.34
C GLY A 193 15.91 1.97 -0.28
N ARG A 194 16.57 1.76 -1.44
CA ARG A 194 18.01 1.49 -1.52
C ARG A 194 18.81 2.74 -1.88
N TYR A 195 20.09 2.73 -1.50
CA TYR A 195 21.03 3.79 -1.86
C TYR A 195 21.13 3.93 -3.37
N ASN A 196 21.28 5.17 -3.83
CA ASN A 196 21.59 5.47 -5.21
C ASN A 196 22.52 6.70 -5.22
N ARG A 197 23.71 6.55 -5.82
CA ARG A 197 24.73 7.61 -5.85
C ARG A 197 24.24 8.92 -6.45
N ALA A 198 23.28 8.89 -7.38
CA ALA A 198 22.71 10.08 -7.98
C ALA A 198 21.75 10.84 -7.04
N LEU A 199 21.23 10.16 -6.01
CA LEU A 199 20.22 10.66 -5.08
C LEU A 199 20.76 10.87 -3.66
N ARG A 200 22.09 10.92 -3.50
CA ARG A 200 22.76 11.10 -2.21
C ARG A 200 22.63 12.54 -1.66
N LYS A 201 22.84 12.66 -0.36
CA LYS A 201 22.75 13.87 0.46
C LYS A 201 24.04 14.08 1.27
N ASP A 202 24.05 15.07 2.15
CA ASP A 202 25.22 15.60 2.86
C ASP A 202 25.14 15.50 4.39
N ARG A 203 24.61 14.38 4.91
CA ARG A 203 24.58 14.03 6.34
C ARG A 203 25.39 12.78 6.66
N GLY A 204 26.44 12.49 5.89
CA GLY A 204 27.40 11.42 6.17
C GLY A 204 28.31 11.76 7.36
N ASP A 205 27.72 12.17 8.48
CA ASP A 205 28.42 12.75 9.62
C ASP A 205 29.35 11.73 10.31
N VAL A 206 30.56 12.17 10.64
CA VAL A 206 31.59 11.35 11.28
C VAL A 206 32.05 12.03 12.56
N ALA A 207 32.01 11.34 13.70
CA ALA A 207 32.39 11.94 14.97
C ALA A 207 33.18 11.03 15.89
N THR A 208 34.11 11.60 16.65
CA THR A 208 34.76 10.92 17.77
C THR A 208 34.36 11.57 19.09
N ASN A 209 34.21 10.77 20.15
CA ASN A 209 34.04 11.27 21.51
C ASN A 209 35.38 11.57 22.22
N SER A 210 36.51 11.37 21.54
CA SER A 210 37.82 11.67 22.10
C SER A 210 38.19 13.14 21.97
N LYS A 211 38.87 13.65 23.00
CA LYS A 211 39.52 14.97 23.02
C LYS A 211 41.02 14.91 22.71
N GLU A 212 41.58 13.71 22.62
CA GLU A 212 43.02 13.53 22.44
C GLU A 212 43.45 14.00 21.04
N PRO A 213 44.56 14.75 20.91
CA PRO A 213 45.00 15.29 19.64
C PRO A 213 45.34 14.18 18.64
N ASN A 214 45.04 14.42 17.36
CA ASN A 214 45.30 13.52 16.22
C ASN A 214 44.55 12.17 16.26
N LEU A 215 43.55 12.01 17.13
CA LEU A 215 42.74 10.79 17.10
C LEU A 215 41.71 10.78 15.99
N PHE A 216 41.33 11.91 15.41
CA PHE A 216 40.61 11.95 14.15
C PHE A 216 41.57 12.32 13.02
N ASN A 217 42.01 11.31 12.27
CA ASN A 217 42.73 11.48 11.02
C ASN A 217 41.81 11.14 9.83
N ALA A 218 41.33 12.16 9.13
CA ALA A 218 40.48 12.02 7.95
C ALA A 218 41.28 11.76 6.66
N GLY A 219 42.62 11.88 6.69
CA GLY A 219 43.45 11.69 5.50
C GLY A 219 42.96 12.53 4.32
N ASN A 220 42.93 11.94 3.12
CA ASN A 220 42.39 12.57 1.92
C ASN A 220 40.92 12.16 1.64
N ALA A 221 40.13 11.94 2.68
CA ALA A 221 38.74 11.51 2.53
C ALA A 221 37.82 12.64 2.03
N ASN A 222 36.75 12.24 1.35
CA ASN A 222 35.65 13.10 0.94
C ASN A 222 34.46 12.91 1.89
N ILE A 223 34.29 13.84 2.83
CA ILE A 223 33.23 13.78 3.86
C ILE A 223 32.10 14.75 3.48
N MET A 224 31.00 14.21 2.94
CA MET A 224 29.75 14.96 2.69
C MET A 224 28.90 14.93 3.95
N GLY A 225 29.23 15.80 4.89
CA GLY A 225 28.66 15.83 6.22
C GLY A 225 29.52 16.63 7.19
N ARG A 226 29.11 16.64 8.45
CA ARG A 226 29.78 17.32 9.54
C ARG A 226 30.76 16.38 10.23
N VAL A 227 31.80 16.96 10.79
CA VAL A 227 32.78 16.25 11.62
C VAL A 227 32.76 16.76 13.06
N GLY A 228 32.80 15.82 14.00
CA GLY A 228 32.73 16.10 15.43
C GLY A 228 33.90 15.51 16.21
N THR A 229 34.41 16.22 17.21
CA THR A 229 35.34 15.67 18.20
C THR A 229 34.85 15.94 19.62
N GLY A 230 35.38 15.23 20.61
CA GLY A 230 35.11 15.55 22.00
C GLY A 230 35.65 16.94 22.39
N PRO A 231 35.20 17.52 23.53
CA PRO A 231 35.61 18.83 24.05
C PRO A 231 37.11 19.11 23.91
N GLY A 232 37.47 20.07 23.05
CA GLY A 232 38.85 20.50 22.80
C GLY A 232 39.67 19.58 21.89
N GLY A 233 39.03 18.63 21.22
CA GLY A 233 39.66 17.76 20.23
C GLY A 233 39.95 18.47 18.90
N ASN A 234 40.70 17.80 18.03
CA ASN A 234 41.02 18.30 16.69
C ASN A 234 40.88 17.21 15.61
N ILE A 235 40.77 17.67 14.37
CA ILE A 235 40.77 16.83 13.18
C ILE A 235 42.00 17.12 12.33
N SER A 236 42.66 16.06 11.87
CA SER A 236 43.73 16.12 10.88
C SER A 236 43.19 15.76 9.51
N LEU A 237 43.42 16.63 8.53
CA LEU A 237 43.08 16.44 7.12
C LEU A 237 44.35 16.45 6.28
N GLY A 238 44.41 15.56 5.30
CA GLY A 238 45.43 15.54 4.27
C GLY A 238 45.21 16.65 3.24
N PRO A 239 46.19 16.87 2.33
CA PRO A 239 46.15 17.97 1.36
C PRO A 239 44.92 17.99 0.45
N ASN A 240 44.34 16.82 0.18
CA ASN A 240 43.16 16.65 -0.67
C ASN A 240 41.90 16.30 0.12
N GLY A 241 41.98 16.25 1.46
CA GLY A 241 40.81 15.97 2.30
C GLY A 241 39.81 17.12 2.24
N THR A 242 38.52 16.79 2.24
CA THR A 242 37.43 17.77 2.18
C THR A 242 36.27 17.36 3.07
N VAL A 243 35.70 18.33 3.78
CA VAL A 243 34.56 18.16 4.67
C VAL A 243 33.58 19.30 4.41
N GLY A 244 32.32 18.98 4.12
CA GLY A 244 31.31 20.01 3.90
C GLY A 244 30.01 19.49 3.32
N SER A 245 29.20 20.42 2.82
CA SER A 245 28.00 20.14 2.03
C SER A 245 28.32 19.34 0.76
N TYR A 246 27.28 18.76 0.16
CA TYR A 246 27.40 18.08 -1.13
C TYR A 246 28.07 18.99 -2.18
N ALA A 247 27.67 20.27 -2.23
CA ALA A 247 28.22 21.24 -3.18
C ALA A 247 29.69 21.56 -2.91
N TRP A 248 30.09 21.72 -1.65
CA TRP A 248 31.49 21.99 -1.27
C TRP A 248 32.43 20.88 -1.73
N VAL A 249 32.06 19.63 -1.43
CA VAL A 249 32.86 18.46 -1.77
C VAL A 249 32.89 18.22 -3.29
N THR A 250 31.74 18.32 -3.98
CA THR A 250 31.65 18.02 -5.41
C THR A 250 32.22 19.09 -6.32
N THR A 251 32.35 20.34 -5.85
CA THR A 251 33.04 21.42 -6.58
C THR A 251 34.56 21.38 -6.45
N GLY A 252 35.11 20.36 -5.78
CA GLY A 252 36.56 20.12 -5.68
C GLY A 252 37.27 21.03 -4.68
N LYS A 253 36.53 21.64 -3.74
CA LYS A 253 37.15 22.41 -2.64
C LYS A 253 37.78 21.46 -1.62
N THR A 254 38.92 21.86 -1.07
CA THR A 254 39.63 21.13 -0.01
C THR A 254 39.50 21.83 1.35
N GLY A 255 39.77 21.09 2.42
CA GLY A 255 39.59 21.57 3.80
C GLY A 255 38.15 21.47 4.30
N ILE A 256 37.90 22.07 5.47
CA ILE A 256 36.60 22.02 6.16
C ILE A 256 35.80 23.27 5.81
N GLU A 257 34.58 23.09 5.31
CA GLU A 257 33.61 24.16 5.12
C GLU A 257 33.28 24.83 6.48
N PRO A 258 33.26 26.18 6.57
CA PRO A 258 32.89 26.86 7.81
C PRO A 258 31.55 26.38 8.37
N GLY A 259 31.53 25.97 9.65
CA GLY A 259 30.34 25.43 10.32
C GLY A 259 30.15 23.91 10.21
N TYR A 260 31.05 23.20 9.52
CA TYR A 260 31.02 21.73 9.41
C TYR A 260 31.93 20.99 10.39
N PHE A 261 32.59 21.70 11.30
CA PHE A 261 33.34 21.13 12.42
C PHE A 261 32.79 21.63 13.75
N ALA A 262 32.66 20.72 14.71
CA ALA A 262 32.35 21.01 16.10
C ALA A 262 33.20 20.14 17.04
N ASP A 263 33.59 20.70 18.18
CA ASP A 263 34.41 20.03 19.19
C ASP A 263 33.63 19.78 20.49
N ASP A 264 32.31 19.74 20.46
CA ASP A 264 31.44 19.62 21.63
C ASP A 264 30.75 18.24 21.76
N MET A 265 31.30 17.21 21.10
CA MET A 265 30.72 15.86 21.15
C MET A 265 30.81 15.29 22.56
N ASN A 266 29.65 15.01 23.14
CA ASN A 266 29.55 14.35 24.43
C ASN A 266 28.45 13.29 24.36
N LEU A 267 28.85 12.08 23.96
CA LEU A 267 27.97 10.91 23.89
C LEU A 267 28.32 9.91 24.98
N SER A 268 27.28 9.33 25.59
CA SER A 268 27.39 8.17 26.46
C SER A 268 27.17 6.89 25.66
N PHE A 269 28.01 5.89 25.90
CA PHE A 269 27.96 4.59 25.24
C PHE A 269 27.63 3.50 26.27
N PRO A 270 26.34 3.29 26.60
CA PRO A 270 25.94 2.27 27.56
C PRO A 270 26.30 0.86 27.10
N ASP A 271 26.55 -0.02 28.06
CA ASP A 271 26.87 -1.43 27.79
C ASP A 271 25.67 -2.18 27.23
N VAL A 272 25.94 -3.06 26.27
CA VAL A 272 24.96 -4.06 25.84
C VAL A 272 25.02 -5.22 26.81
N GLU A 273 23.89 -5.54 27.43
CA GLU A 273 23.74 -6.74 28.25
C GLU A 273 23.37 -7.96 27.41
N GLN A 274 23.73 -9.15 27.88
CA GLN A 274 23.35 -10.39 27.23
C GLN A 274 21.82 -10.54 27.26
N PRO A 275 21.15 -10.66 26.10
CA PRO A 275 19.68 -10.55 26.02
C PRO A 275 18.94 -11.81 26.51
N PHE A 276 19.57 -12.97 26.38
CA PHE A 276 19.03 -14.28 26.72
C PHE A 276 20.19 -15.26 26.94
N SER A 277 19.96 -16.31 27.73
CA SER A 277 20.95 -17.34 28.05
C SER A 277 20.71 -18.66 27.31
N TRP A 278 19.53 -18.84 26.73
CA TRP A 278 19.13 -20.04 25.99
C TRP A 278 18.46 -19.65 24.68
N GLY A 279 18.62 -20.51 23.67
CA GLY A 279 17.99 -20.36 22.35
C GLY A 279 18.23 -21.60 21.51
N PHE A 280 17.61 -21.63 20.33
CA PHE A 280 17.74 -22.75 19.41
C PHE A 280 19.14 -22.78 18.77
N THR A 281 19.65 -23.98 18.48
CA THR A 281 20.84 -24.11 17.63
C THR A 281 20.43 -23.83 16.18
N PRO A 282 21.11 -22.90 15.47
CA PRO A 282 20.82 -22.66 14.08
C PRO A 282 21.04 -23.92 13.23
N ALA A 283 20.16 -24.16 12.26
CA ALA A 283 20.22 -25.33 11.38
C ALA A 283 20.15 -24.89 9.91
N GLY A 284 20.81 -25.64 9.04
CA GLY A 284 20.77 -25.41 7.59
C GLY A 284 19.47 -25.90 6.94
N GLY A 285 19.23 -25.45 5.72
CA GLY A 285 18.05 -25.84 4.97
C GLY A 285 17.95 -25.20 3.59
N ASN A 286 17.03 -25.73 2.79
CA ASN A 286 16.70 -25.16 1.48
C ASN A 286 15.73 -24.00 1.65
N VAL A 287 16.01 -22.90 0.95
CA VAL A 287 15.14 -21.73 0.88
C VAL A 287 14.75 -21.51 -0.58
N SER A 288 13.45 -21.51 -0.84
CA SER A 288 12.90 -21.18 -2.15
C SER A 288 12.47 -19.71 -2.17
N GLU A 289 13.07 -18.92 -3.05
CA GLU A 289 12.70 -17.53 -3.32
C GLU A 289 11.94 -17.46 -4.64
N THR A 290 10.75 -16.86 -4.60
CA THR A 290 9.96 -16.56 -5.79
C THR A 290 10.24 -15.12 -6.21
N ASN A 291 11.00 -14.95 -7.30
CA ASN A 291 11.25 -13.64 -7.89
C ASN A 291 10.20 -13.34 -8.94
N PHE A 292 9.52 -12.20 -8.79
CA PHE A 292 8.59 -11.67 -9.79
C PHE A 292 9.31 -10.63 -10.63
N SER A 293 9.34 -10.83 -11.94
CA SER A 293 9.65 -9.75 -12.88
C SER A 293 8.34 -9.12 -13.35
N PHE A 294 8.23 -7.81 -13.17
CA PHE A 294 7.10 -7.02 -13.65
C PHE A 294 7.48 -6.34 -14.95
N GLY A 295 6.63 -6.48 -15.96
CA GLY A 295 6.69 -5.76 -17.22
C GLY A 295 5.38 -5.03 -17.49
N THR A 296 5.40 -4.13 -18.46
CA THR A 296 4.18 -3.54 -19.01
C THR A 296 3.70 -4.37 -20.19
N GLY A 297 2.48 -4.89 -20.08
CA GLY A 297 1.81 -5.65 -21.14
C GLY A 297 0.64 -4.84 -21.70
N LEU A 298 0.41 -4.93 -23.01
CA LEU A 298 -0.81 -4.41 -23.64
C LEU A 298 -1.89 -5.48 -23.57
N VAL A 299 -3.03 -5.15 -22.96
CA VAL A 299 -4.22 -6.00 -22.90
C VAL A 299 -5.29 -5.40 -23.78
N THR A 300 -5.89 -6.23 -24.65
CA THR A 300 -7.01 -5.83 -25.52
C THR A 300 -8.25 -6.62 -25.13
N VAL A 301 -9.32 -5.94 -24.77
CA VAL A 301 -10.61 -6.51 -24.35
C VAL A 301 -11.75 -5.99 -25.21
N VAL A 302 -12.84 -6.75 -25.34
CA VAL A 302 -14.03 -6.36 -26.15
C VAL A 302 -15.03 -5.53 -25.36
N THR A 303 -14.91 -5.48 -24.03
CA THR A 303 -15.76 -4.68 -23.13
C THR A 303 -14.92 -3.66 -22.38
N LEU A 304 -15.51 -2.51 -22.08
CA LEU A 304 -14.83 -1.46 -21.32
C LEU A 304 -14.49 -2.00 -19.92
N PRO A 305 -13.23 -1.95 -19.45
CA PRO A 305 -12.85 -2.52 -18.17
C PRO A 305 -13.53 -1.80 -16.99
N SER A 306 -13.94 -2.57 -15.98
CA SER A 306 -14.48 -2.07 -14.72
C SER A 306 -13.87 -2.87 -13.55
N PRO A 307 -13.12 -2.24 -12.62
CA PRO A 307 -12.81 -0.80 -12.54
C PRO A 307 -11.89 -0.31 -13.68
N MET A 308 -11.92 1.00 -13.97
CA MET A 308 -11.07 1.58 -15.02
C MET A 308 -9.57 1.44 -14.65
N PRO A 309 -8.70 1.04 -15.59
CA PRO A 309 -7.25 0.92 -15.35
C PRO A 309 -6.60 2.29 -15.15
N ALA A 310 -5.51 2.32 -14.38
CA ALA A 310 -4.68 3.51 -14.20
C ALA A 310 -3.83 3.76 -15.45
N GLY A 311 -4.41 4.36 -16.49
CA GLY A 311 -3.70 4.70 -17.72
C GLY A 311 -4.62 5.04 -18.89
N PRO A 312 -4.05 5.56 -20.00
CA PRO A 312 -4.82 5.83 -21.20
C PRO A 312 -5.36 4.53 -21.81
N ILE A 313 -6.64 4.54 -22.16
CA ILE A 313 -7.30 3.45 -22.89
C ILE A 313 -7.41 3.86 -24.35
N THR A 314 -6.87 3.05 -25.25
CA THR A 314 -7.07 3.21 -26.69
C THR A 314 -8.30 2.41 -27.10
N THR A 315 -9.34 3.08 -27.58
CA THR A 315 -10.55 2.43 -28.11
C THR A 315 -10.41 2.23 -29.60
N ASN A 316 -10.47 0.98 -30.06
CA ASN A 316 -10.50 0.66 -31.49
C ASN A 316 -11.95 0.59 -31.96
N TYR A 317 -12.24 1.32 -33.05
CA TYR A 317 -13.56 1.36 -33.64
C TYR A 317 -13.63 0.53 -34.92
N GLY A 318 -14.80 -0.03 -35.20
CA GLY A 318 -15.08 -0.74 -36.43
C GLY A 318 -16.54 -0.55 -36.87
N LEU A 319 -16.78 -0.76 -38.17
CA LEU A 319 -18.09 -0.58 -38.78
C LEU A 319 -18.98 -1.80 -38.55
N THR A 320 -20.16 -1.58 -37.98
CA THR A 320 -21.22 -2.58 -37.82
C THR A 320 -22.45 -2.12 -38.58
N THR A 321 -23.14 -3.04 -39.27
CA THR A 321 -24.37 -2.76 -40.03
C THR A 321 -25.58 -3.38 -39.33
N THR A 322 -26.62 -2.57 -39.09
CA THR A 322 -27.87 -2.98 -38.43
C THR A 322 -29.09 -2.50 -39.22
N ARG A 323 -30.24 -3.15 -39.02
CA ARG A 323 -31.53 -2.74 -39.60
C ARG A 323 -32.30 -1.75 -38.73
N GLU A 324 -31.94 -1.66 -37.45
CA GLU A 324 -32.57 -0.76 -36.49
C GLU A 324 -31.66 0.42 -36.17
N LEU A 325 -32.22 1.63 -36.14
CA LEU A 325 -31.48 2.81 -35.75
C LEU A 325 -31.23 2.78 -34.23
N PRO A 326 -29.98 2.77 -33.77
CA PRO A 326 -29.67 2.65 -32.34
C PRO A 326 -30.06 3.92 -31.57
N SER A 327 -30.52 3.72 -30.31
CA SER A 327 -30.85 4.79 -29.36
C SER A 327 -30.18 4.51 -28.00
N PRO A 328 -29.39 5.44 -27.45
CA PRO A 328 -29.03 6.76 -27.98
C PRO A 328 -28.09 6.69 -29.19
N LEU A 329 -28.07 7.74 -30.02
CA LEU A 329 -27.21 7.82 -31.21
C LEU A 329 -25.72 7.85 -30.79
N PRO A 330 -24.86 6.95 -31.32
CA PRO A 330 -23.43 6.97 -31.06
C PRO A 330 -22.75 8.24 -31.59
N ALA A 331 -21.67 8.66 -30.94
CA ALA A 331 -20.85 9.78 -31.40
C ALA A 331 -20.07 9.39 -32.68
N GLY A 332 -20.57 9.79 -33.84
CA GLY A 332 -19.94 9.51 -35.14
C GLY A 332 -20.92 9.65 -36.31
N ALA A 333 -20.41 9.66 -37.53
CA ALA A 333 -21.26 9.67 -38.73
C ALA A 333 -21.95 8.30 -38.90
N ILE A 334 -23.27 8.32 -39.12
CA ILE A 334 -24.07 7.14 -39.48
C ILE A 334 -24.21 7.13 -40.99
N ILE A 335 -23.82 6.03 -41.63
CA ILE A 335 -24.01 5.83 -43.06
C ILE A 335 -25.29 5.04 -43.25
N THR A 336 -26.26 5.64 -43.93
CA THR A 336 -27.53 5.00 -44.29
C THR A 336 -27.41 4.41 -45.69
N ASN A 337 -27.54 3.09 -45.85
CA ASN A 337 -27.55 2.46 -47.17
C ASN A 337 -28.93 1.88 -47.47
N PHE A 338 -29.38 2.11 -48.70
CA PHE A 338 -30.57 1.48 -49.24
C PHE A 338 -30.17 0.25 -50.05
N PHE A 339 -30.90 -0.85 -49.86
CA PHE A 339 -30.68 -2.07 -50.62
C PHE A 339 -32.01 -2.71 -51.00
N LEU A 340 -31.96 -3.52 -52.05
CA LEU A 340 -33.13 -4.24 -52.54
C LEU A 340 -33.26 -5.56 -51.78
N GLU A 341 -34.42 -5.80 -51.19
CA GLU A 341 -34.75 -7.01 -50.44
C GLU A 341 -35.90 -7.76 -51.09
N THR A 342 -35.83 -9.09 -51.07
CA THR A 342 -36.89 -9.97 -51.57
C THR A 342 -37.41 -10.82 -50.42
N SER A 343 -38.73 -10.81 -50.20
CA SER A 343 -39.42 -11.53 -49.13
C SER A 343 -40.57 -12.36 -49.70
N THR A 344 -40.90 -13.48 -49.06
CA THR A 344 -42.11 -14.28 -49.38
C THR A 344 -43.36 -13.72 -48.71
N ALA A 345 -43.21 -12.93 -47.64
CA ALA A 345 -44.29 -12.21 -46.97
C ALA A 345 -44.34 -10.73 -47.39
N TYR A 346 -45.53 -10.13 -47.37
CA TYR A 346 -45.69 -8.71 -47.68
C TYR A 346 -44.98 -7.84 -46.61
N PRO A 347 -44.15 -6.87 -47.00
CA PRO A 347 -43.36 -6.08 -46.05
C PRO A 347 -44.24 -5.15 -45.20
N SER A 348 -43.93 -5.04 -43.90
CA SER A 348 -44.67 -4.18 -42.96
C SER A 348 -44.32 -2.69 -43.08
N THR A 349 -43.07 -2.37 -43.41
CA THR A 349 -42.56 -0.99 -43.55
C THR A 349 -41.62 -0.83 -44.76
N PRO A 350 -42.08 -1.07 -46.00
CA PRO A 350 -41.24 -0.88 -47.18
C PRO A 350 -40.95 0.60 -47.43
N ILE A 351 -39.75 0.91 -47.92
CA ILE A 351 -39.41 2.26 -48.37
C ILE A 351 -39.67 2.31 -49.89
N GLY A 352 -40.70 3.06 -50.28
CA GLY A 352 -41.08 3.19 -51.69
C GLY A 352 -41.93 2.00 -52.20
N PRO A 353 -42.05 1.85 -53.53
CA PRO A 353 -42.96 0.88 -54.14
C PRO A 353 -42.49 -0.57 -53.94
N VAL A 354 -43.45 -1.46 -53.68
CA VAL A 354 -43.23 -2.92 -53.58
C VAL A 354 -43.58 -3.56 -54.92
N THR A 355 -42.65 -4.33 -55.48
CA THR A 355 -42.86 -5.11 -56.71
C THR A 355 -43.26 -6.52 -56.35
N THR A 356 -44.45 -6.96 -56.77
CA THR A 356 -44.94 -8.32 -56.56
C THR A 356 -44.58 -9.18 -57.77
N ASN A 357 -43.71 -10.17 -57.56
CA ASN A 357 -43.43 -11.19 -58.55
C ASN A 357 -44.48 -12.29 -58.44
N THR A 358 -45.08 -12.66 -59.57
CA THR A 358 -46.12 -13.69 -59.62
C THR A 358 -45.61 -14.95 -60.30
N MET A 359 -46.09 -16.11 -59.84
CA MET A 359 -45.88 -17.39 -60.54
C MET A 359 -47.21 -18.00 -60.96
N VAL A 360 -47.23 -18.72 -62.08
CA VAL A 360 -48.42 -19.40 -62.57
C VAL A 360 -48.24 -20.91 -62.45
N VAL A 361 -49.19 -21.58 -61.81
CA VAL A 361 -49.21 -23.02 -61.61
C VAL A 361 -50.47 -23.60 -62.25
N MET A 362 -50.32 -24.68 -63.00
CA MET A 362 -51.44 -25.41 -63.61
C MET A 362 -51.89 -26.54 -62.68
N THR A 363 -53.18 -26.63 -62.37
CA THR A 363 -53.76 -27.64 -61.49
C THR A 363 -55.13 -28.10 -61.96
N ASN A 364 -55.43 -29.38 -61.83
CA ASN A 364 -56.75 -29.95 -62.15
C ASN A 364 -57.78 -29.79 -61.01
N SER A 365 -57.38 -29.18 -59.89
CA SER A 365 -58.24 -28.91 -58.74
C SER A 365 -57.94 -27.55 -58.11
N LEU A 366 -59.00 -26.84 -57.68
CA LEU A 366 -58.88 -25.59 -56.96
C LEU A 366 -59.00 -25.83 -55.44
N PRO A 367 -58.11 -25.23 -54.63
CA PRO A 367 -58.26 -25.26 -53.18
C PRO A 367 -59.50 -24.45 -52.75
N SER A 368 -60.23 -24.96 -51.75
CA SER A 368 -61.40 -24.31 -51.16
C SER A 368 -61.25 -24.26 -49.63
N PRO A 369 -61.22 -23.07 -49.00
CA PRO A 369 -61.33 -21.74 -49.60
C PRO A 369 -60.07 -21.34 -50.39
N ILE A 370 -60.22 -20.40 -51.32
CA ILE A 370 -59.11 -19.86 -52.13
C ILE A 370 -58.16 -19.08 -51.18
N PRO A 371 -56.88 -19.47 -51.06
CA PRO A 371 -55.92 -18.73 -50.24
C PRO A 371 -55.70 -17.28 -50.73
N PRO A 372 -55.42 -16.32 -49.83
CA PRO A 372 -55.22 -14.92 -50.18
C PRO A 372 -53.98 -14.66 -51.05
N GLU A 373 -53.05 -15.62 -51.13
CA GLU A 373 -51.87 -15.58 -51.99
C GLU A 373 -52.20 -15.80 -53.48
N ILE A 374 -53.39 -16.33 -53.79
CA ILE A 374 -53.88 -16.48 -55.17
C ILE A 374 -54.43 -15.14 -55.63
N ILE A 375 -53.77 -14.54 -56.62
CA ILE A 375 -54.14 -13.23 -57.17
C ILE A 375 -55.06 -13.39 -58.39
N ARG A 376 -54.96 -14.51 -59.12
CA ARG A 376 -55.77 -14.76 -60.33
C ARG A 376 -55.97 -16.24 -60.62
N VAL A 377 -57.17 -16.63 -61.04
CA VAL A 377 -57.49 -17.99 -61.51
C VAL A 377 -58.07 -17.93 -62.93
N VAL A 378 -57.57 -18.77 -63.83
CA VAL A 378 -58.09 -18.93 -65.19
C VAL A 378 -58.45 -20.40 -65.42
N THR A 379 -59.67 -20.67 -65.88
CA THR A 379 -60.17 -22.03 -66.11
C THR A 379 -60.10 -22.41 -67.58
N ASN A 380 -59.54 -23.58 -67.89
CA ASN A 380 -59.41 -24.13 -69.24
C ASN A 380 -60.04 -25.53 -69.33
N LEU A 381 -60.49 -25.92 -70.52
CA LEU A 381 -61.01 -27.25 -70.81
C LEU A 381 -59.99 -28.05 -71.63
N ILE A 382 -59.68 -29.27 -71.21
CA ILE A 382 -58.73 -30.15 -71.89
C ILE A 382 -59.36 -31.50 -72.21
N THR A 383 -58.92 -32.16 -73.26
CA THR A 383 -59.37 -33.51 -73.64
C THR A 383 -58.36 -34.55 -73.17
N VAL A 384 -58.81 -35.59 -72.46
CA VAL A 384 -57.99 -36.64 -71.85
C VAL A 384 -58.40 -38.01 -72.38
N THR A 385 -57.42 -38.87 -72.68
CA THR A 385 -57.64 -40.26 -73.13
C THR A 385 -57.06 -41.23 -72.10
N ASN A 386 -57.87 -42.14 -71.57
CA ASN A 386 -57.47 -43.14 -70.58
C ASN A 386 -57.83 -44.57 -71.02
N LEU A 387 -57.05 -45.56 -70.59
CA LEU A 387 -57.30 -46.98 -70.89
C LEU A 387 -58.51 -47.55 -70.12
N THR A 388 -58.84 -46.96 -68.97
CA THR A 388 -59.98 -47.33 -68.14
C THR A 388 -60.88 -46.12 -67.89
N LEU A 389 -62.17 -46.37 -67.67
CA LEU A 389 -63.11 -45.30 -67.34
C LEU A 389 -62.79 -44.77 -65.94
N PRO A 390 -62.59 -43.45 -65.75
CA PRO A 390 -62.30 -42.90 -64.42
C PRO A 390 -63.50 -43.04 -63.48
N SER A 391 -63.22 -43.21 -62.19
CA SER A 391 -64.24 -43.14 -61.12
C SER A 391 -63.88 -42.00 -60.15
N PRO A 392 -64.80 -41.07 -59.86
CA PRO A 392 -66.15 -40.96 -60.40
C PRO A 392 -66.15 -40.58 -61.89
N THR A 393 -67.17 -41.02 -62.62
CA THR A 393 -67.30 -40.77 -64.05
C THR A 393 -67.35 -39.26 -64.34
N PRO A 394 -66.45 -38.73 -65.18
CA PRO A 394 -66.43 -37.29 -65.49
C PRO A 394 -67.75 -36.81 -66.08
N ALA A 395 -68.20 -35.62 -65.68
CA ALA A 395 -69.41 -35.00 -66.21
C ALA A 395 -69.18 -34.54 -67.66
N GLY A 396 -69.56 -35.38 -68.63
CA GLY A 396 -69.44 -35.06 -70.06
C GLY A 396 -69.64 -36.26 -70.98
N THR A 397 -69.73 -36.01 -72.29
CA THR A 397 -69.83 -37.07 -73.29
C THR A 397 -68.54 -37.89 -73.31
N ILE A 398 -68.66 -39.18 -73.00
CA ILE A 398 -67.54 -40.12 -73.06
C ILE A 398 -67.56 -40.82 -74.41
N ILE A 399 -66.45 -40.76 -75.12
CA ILE A 399 -66.27 -41.44 -76.40
C ILE A 399 -65.37 -42.66 -76.16
N THR A 400 -65.81 -43.83 -76.61
CA THR A 400 -65.03 -45.07 -76.52
C THR A 400 -64.35 -45.38 -77.85
N ASN A 401 -63.05 -45.63 -77.81
CA ASN A 401 -62.32 -46.13 -78.97
C ASN A 401 -62.38 -47.65 -78.95
N THR A 402 -62.81 -48.25 -80.06
CA THR A 402 -62.99 -49.70 -80.17
C THR A 402 -62.24 -50.30 -81.35
N VAL A 403 -61.83 -51.56 -81.22
CA VAL A 403 -61.21 -52.37 -82.28
C VAL A 403 -61.97 -53.67 -82.46
N PHE A 404 -61.99 -54.20 -83.68
CA PHE A 404 -62.58 -55.52 -83.92
C PHE A 404 -61.72 -56.62 -83.27
N ALA A 405 -62.38 -57.53 -82.58
CA ALA A 405 -61.79 -58.68 -81.91
C ALA A 405 -62.66 -59.92 -82.16
N SER A 406 -62.02 -61.08 -82.20
CA SER A 406 -62.65 -62.36 -82.51
C SER A 406 -62.19 -63.45 -81.55
N LEU A 407 -63.12 -64.16 -80.90
CA LEU A 407 -62.84 -65.21 -79.91
C LEU A 407 -63.33 -66.57 -80.40
N ARG A 408 -62.45 -67.56 -80.49
CA ARG A 408 -62.75 -68.89 -81.03
C ARG A 408 -63.49 -69.79 -80.05
N TYR A 409 -64.35 -70.68 -80.56
CA TYR A 409 -64.95 -71.79 -79.81
C TYR A 409 -63.88 -72.73 -79.22
N PRO A 410 -63.88 -72.98 -77.90
CA PRO A 410 -62.73 -73.60 -77.25
C PRO A 410 -62.76 -75.13 -77.08
N TYR A 411 -63.84 -75.87 -77.41
CA TYR A 411 -64.01 -77.31 -77.07
C TYR A 411 -63.77 -78.30 -78.25
N SER A 412 -63.28 -79.54 -77.98
CA SER A 412 -62.90 -80.60 -78.95
C SER A 412 -63.50 -81.99 -78.58
N PRO A 413 -63.91 -82.88 -79.53
CA PRO A 413 -63.80 -82.75 -80.98
C PRO A 413 -64.75 -81.70 -81.54
N MET A 414 -64.25 -80.96 -82.52
CA MET A 414 -65.03 -79.93 -83.18
C MET A 414 -66.21 -80.56 -83.95
N PRO A 415 -67.44 -80.02 -83.84
CA PRO A 415 -68.60 -80.57 -84.53
C PRO A 415 -68.36 -80.71 -86.05
N ASN A 416 -68.65 -81.90 -86.60
CA ASN A 416 -68.19 -82.34 -87.92
C ASN A 416 -69.22 -81.99 -89.03
N GLY A 417 -68.93 -80.95 -89.85
CA GLY A 417 -69.75 -80.51 -91.01
C GLY A 417 -71.09 -79.85 -90.62
N PRO A 418 -71.61 -78.85 -91.37
CA PRO A 418 -72.57 -77.89 -90.80
C PRO A 418 -74.00 -78.47 -90.65
N PRO A 419 -74.61 -78.46 -89.44
CA PRO A 419 -76.05 -78.32 -89.29
C PRO A 419 -76.40 -76.86 -88.93
N ALA A 420 -77.65 -76.46 -89.13
CA ALA A 420 -78.11 -75.08 -89.25
C ALA A 420 -77.99 -74.14 -88.03
N ASP A 421 -77.35 -74.52 -86.90
CA ASP A 421 -77.24 -73.65 -85.72
C ASP A 421 -75.85 -73.69 -85.01
N PRO A 422 -75.32 -72.54 -84.55
CA PRO A 422 -74.06 -72.47 -83.80
C PRO A 422 -74.14 -73.15 -82.42
N PRO A 423 -73.04 -73.73 -81.92
CA PRO A 423 -72.97 -74.18 -80.53
C PRO A 423 -73.13 -72.99 -79.59
N SER A 424 -73.81 -73.18 -78.46
CA SER A 424 -73.96 -72.14 -77.43
C SER A 424 -72.71 -72.08 -76.55
N TRP A 425 -72.05 -70.91 -76.46
CA TRP A 425 -71.01 -70.61 -75.45
C TRP A 425 -70.99 -69.12 -75.05
N VAL A 426 -70.32 -68.80 -73.94
CA VAL A 426 -70.42 -67.49 -73.27
C VAL A 426 -69.73 -66.37 -74.07
N PRO A 427 -70.39 -65.22 -74.30
CA PRO A 427 -69.77 -64.04 -74.93
C PRO A 427 -68.80 -63.30 -73.97
N PRO A 428 -67.94 -62.39 -74.49
CA PRO A 428 -67.07 -61.55 -73.68
C PRO A 428 -67.81 -60.76 -72.57
N ALA A 429 -67.11 -60.40 -71.49
CA ALA A 429 -67.70 -59.73 -70.34
C ALA A 429 -68.28 -58.33 -70.70
N PRO A 430 -69.50 -57.97 -70.25
CA PRO A 430 -70.06 -56.63 -70.47
C PRO A 430 -69.13 -55.52 -69.98
N GLY A 431 -69.00 -54.44 -70.75
CA GLY A 431 -68.09 -53.32 -70.45
C GLY A 431 -66.69 -53.45 -71.06
N THR A 432 -66.34 -54.60 -71.65
CA THR A 432 -65.09 -54.77 -72.43
C THR A 432 -65.27 -54.59 -73.94
N TYR A 433 -66.50 -54.42 -74.39
CA TYR A 433 -66.86 -54.25 -75.80
C TYR A 433 -68.08 -53.33 -75.94
N VAL A 434 -68.29 -52.82 -77.16
CA VAL A 434 -69.47 -52.02 -77.53
C VAL A 434 -70.23 -52.74 -78.64
N GLY A 435 -71.56 -52.72 -78.57
CA GLY A 435 -72.44 -53.32 -79.57
C GLY A 435 -72.71 -54.80 -79.32
N VAL A 436 -73.25 -55.48 -80.33
CA VAL A 436 -73.68 -56.88 -80.24
C VAL A 436 -72.54 -57.81 -80.65
N VAL A 437 -72.43 -58.96 -79.99
CA VAL A 437 -71.48 -60.02 -80.34
C VAL A 437 -72.11 -60.90 -81.42
N THR A 438 -71.38 -61.17 -82.50
CA THR A 438 -71.89 -61.91 -83.67
C THR A 438 -71.14 -63.22 -83.87
N ASN A 439 -71.84 -64.29 -84.27
CA ASN A 439 -71.25 -65.63 -84.40
C ASN A 439 -70.91 -65.94 -85.86
N ARG A 440 -69.69 -66.41 -86.12
CA ARG A 440 -69.20 -66.74 -87.47
C ARG A 440 -68.60 -68.14 -87.52
N TYR A 441 -69.01 -68.97 -88.47
CA TYR A 441 -68.38 -70.27 -88.75
C TYR A 441 -67.40 -70.18 -89.92
N VAL A 442 -66.21 -70.75 -89.76
CA VAL A 442 -65.18 -70.83 -90.79
C VAL A 442 -64.99 -72.29 -91.19
N SER A 443 -65.32 -72.64 -92.45
CA SER A 443 -65.38 -74.03 -92.94
C SER A 443 -64.22 -74.44 -93.84
N THR A 444 -63.40 -73.48 -94.31
CA THR A 444 -62.26 -73.69 -95.23
C THR A 444 -60.97 -73.13 -94.63
N GLY A 445 -59.80 -73.59 -95.11
CA GLY A 445 -58.49 -73.21 -94.57
C GLY A 445 -57.78 -74.32 -93.78
N LYS A 446 -56.75 -74.02 -92.98
CA LYS A 446 -56.05 -75.03 -92.17
C LYS A 446 -57.01 -75.63 -91.14
N SER A 447 -56.91 -76.93 -90.86
CA SER A 447 -57.79 -77.61 -89.89
C SER A 447 -57.78 -76.96 -88.50
N SER A 448 -56.65 -76.34 -88.12
CA SER A 448 -56.49 -75.59 -86.87
C SER A 448 -57.27 -74.27 -86.79
N GLU A 449 -57.81 -73.75 -87.89
CA GLU A 449 -58.46 -72.43 -87.95
C GLU A 449 -59.96 -72.52 -88.24
N ARG A 450 -60.42 -73.68 -88.72
CA ARG A 450 -61.84 -73.96 -88.94
C ARG A 450 -62.57 -73.99 -87.60
N GLY A 451 -63.81 -73.52 -87.55
CA GLY A 451 -64.61 -73.44 -86.32
C GLY A 451 -65.49 -72.22 -86.17
N TRP A 452 -66.20 -72.16 -85.05
CA TRP A 452 -67.04 -71.03 -84.67
C TRP A 452 -66.24 -69.96 -83.91
N TYR A 453 -66.55 -68.68 -84.15
CA TYR A 453 -65.96 -67.51 -83.52
C TYR A 453 -67.03 -66.51 -83.09
N HIS A 454 -66.77 -65.79 -82.00
CA HIS A 454 -67.50 -64.60 -81.57
C HIS A 454 -66.73 -63.35 -82.03
N ASP A 455 -67.30 -62.58 -82.95
CA ASP A 455 -66.73 -61.33 -83.45
C ASP A 455 -67.44 -60.13 -82.75
N TYR A 456 -66.66 -59.21 -82.17
CA TYR A 456 -67.14 -58.06 -81.38
C TYR A 456 -66.18 -56.86 -81.45
N ARG A 457 -66.63 -55.68 -80.99
CA ARG A 457 -65.80 -54.46 -80.92
C ARG A 457 -65.29 -54.21 -79.51
N ALA A 458 -64.06 -54.64 -79.21
CA ALA A 458 -63.43 -54.46 -77.90
C ALA A 458 -63.07 -52.99 -77.65
N ILE A 459 -63.34 -52.47 -76.45
CA ILE A 459 -62.95 -51.12 -76.03
C ILE A 459 -61.44 -51.11 -75.72
N GLN A 460 -60.72 -50.14 -76.28
CA GLN A 460 -59.28 -49.91 -76.04
C GLN A 460 -59.04 -48.72 -75.11
N SER A 461 -59.84 -47.67 -75.21
CA SER A 461 -59.69 -46.47 -74.38
C SER A 461 -60.97 -45.64 -74.31
N TYR A 462 -61.05 -44.76 -73.33
CA TYR A 462 -62.09 -43.76 -73.11
C TYR A 462 -61.50 -42.36 -73.28
N VAL A 463 -62.21 -41.48 -73.99
CA VAL A 463 -61.86 -40.07 -74.17
C VAL A 463 -62.94 -39.19 -73.53
N PHE A 464 -62.54 -38.21 -72.72
CA PHE A 464 -63.44 -37.27 -72.03
C PHE A 464 -62.79 -35.88 -71.86
N GLN A 465 -63.61 -34.86 -71.58
CA GLN A 465 -63.13 -33.51 -71.26
C GLN A 465 -62.99 -33.29 -69.75
N ALA A 466 -61.94 -32.61 -69.33
CA ALA A 466 -61.64 -32.28 -67.94
C ALA A 466 -61.29 -30.79 -67.80
N LEU A 467 -61.54 -30.22 -66.60
CA LEU A 467 -61.14 -28.86 -66.27
C LEU A 467 -59.70 -28.81 -65.79
N ASN A 468 -58.98 -27.77 -66.19
CA ASN A 468 -57.63 -27.46 -65.73
C ASN A 468 -57.52 -25.96 -65.44
N TYR A 469 -56.95 -25.59 -64.30
CA TYR A 469 -56.90 -24.21 -63.81
C TYR A 469 -55.46 -23.69 -63.85
N ALA A 470 -55.26 -22.50 -64.41
CA ALA A 470 -54.04 -21.73 -64.28
C ALA A 470 -54.19 -20.76 -63.11
N VAL A 471 -53.49 -21.03 -62.01
CA VAL A 471 -53.56 -20.26 -60.76
C VAL A 471 -52.30 -19.41 -60.63
N THR A 472 -52.47 -18.11 -60.48
CA THR A 472 -51.38 -17.14 -60.31
C THR A 472 -51.22 -16.78 -58.84
N TYR A 473 -50.04 -17.06 -58.28
CA TYR A 473 -49.68 -16.79 -56.88
C TYR A 473 -48.76 -15.58 -56.78
N ALA A 474 -48.85 -14.84 -55.67
CA ALA A 474 -47.76 -13.98 -55.22
C ALA A 474 -46.58 -14.86 -54.80
N ALA A 475 -45.49 -14.84 -55.56
CA ALA A 475 -44.31 -15.68 -55.29
C ALA A 475 -43.33 -14.99 -54.33
N SER A 476 -43.09 -13.70 -54.55
CA SER A 476 -42.22 -12.89 -53.73
C SER A 476 -42.50 -11.40 -53.91
N TYR A 477 -42.11 -10.62 -52.91
CA TYR A 477 -42.19 -9.17 -52.89
C TYR A 477 -40.79 -8.62 -52.84
N THR A 478 -40.44 -7.79 -53.82
CA THR A 478 -39.16 -7.10 -53.89
C THR A 478 -39.36 -5.62 -53.56
N TYR A 479 -38.64 -5.10 -52.57
CA TYR A 479 -38.80 -3.74 -52.05
C TYR A 479 -37.46 -3.15 -51.59
N THR A 480 -37.39 -1.83 -51.47
CA THR A 480 -36.19 -1.17 -50.92
C THR A 480 -36.29 -1.15 -49.40
N ASN A 481 -35.21 -1.59 -48.74
CA ASN A 481 -35.05 -1.51 -47.30
C ASN A 481 -33.80 -0.70 -46.94
N VAL A 482 -33.66 -0.35 -45.67
CA VAL A 482 -32.57 0.47 -45.14
C VAL A 482 -31.73 -0.34 -44.17
N ASN A 483 -30.42 -0.11 -44.21
CA ASN A 483 -29.53 -0.47 -43.13
C ASN A 483 -28.69 0.75 -42.72
N TYR A 484 -28.24 0.72 -41.47
CA TYR A 484 -27.39 1.75 -40.88
C TYR A 484 -26.04 1.11 -40.58
N THR A 485 -24.99 1.66 -41.18
CA THR A 485 -23.61 1.32 -40.86
C THR A 485 -23.05 2.38 -39.93
N LEU A 486 -22.63 1.96 -38.74
CA LEU A 486 -22.12 2.85 -37.70
C LEU A 486 -20.76 2.38 -37.19
N ASN A 487 -19.94 3.34 -36.76
CA ASN A 487 -18.65 3.07 -36.17
C ASN A 487 -18.81 2.87 -34.66
N VAL A 488 -18.60 1.65 -34.18
CA VAL A 488 -18.75 1.28 -32.76
C VAL A 488 -17.44 0.80 -32.15
N PRO A 489 -17.22 0.99 -30.84
CA PRO A 489 -16.09 0.38 -30.14
C PRO A 489 -16.12 -1.15 -30.31
N GLN A 490 -15.03 -1.70 -30.83
CA GLN A 490 -14.83 -3.15 -31.00
C GLN A 490 -13.90 -3.72 -29.94
N SER A 491 -12.91 -2.93 -29.52
CA SER A 491 -12.00 -3.32 -28.46
C SER A 491 -11.39 -2.11 -27.76
N TYR A 492 -10.92 -2.35 -26.54
CA TYR A 492 -10.22 -1.40 -25.70
C TYR A 492 -8.86 -1.98 -25.37
N THR A 493 -7.81 -1.27 -25.76
CA THR A 493 -6.42 -1.65 -25.48
C THR A 493 -5.83 -0.72 -24.43
N TYR A 494 -5.31 -1.28 -23.34
CA TYR A 494 -4.66 -0.52 -22.28
C TYR A 494 -3.41 -1.23 -21.78
N GLN A 495 -2.47 -0.47 -21.23
CA GLN A 495 -1.30 -1.02 -20.56
C GLN A 495 -1.69 -1.46 -19.15
N THR A 496 -1.27 -2.67 -18.79
CA THR A 496 -1.36 -3.17 -17.42
C THR A 496 -0.01 -3.73 -16.99
N ILE A 497 0.21 -3.78 -15.68
CA ILE A 497 1.39 -4.43 -15.12
C ILE A 497 1.14 -5.94 -15.20
N THR A 498 2.01 -6.65 -15.91
CA THR A 498 1.98 -8.11 -16.03
C THR A 498 3.23 -8.71 -15.39
N SER A 499 3.11 -9.82 -14.66
CA SER A 499 4.28 -10.59 -14.24
C SER A 499 4.73 -11.49 -15.39
N THR A 500 5.89 -11.20 -15.96
CA THR A 500 6.40 -11.87 -17.18
C THR A 500 7.08 -13.19 -16.88
N ASN A 501 7.86 -13.26 -15.80
CA ASN A 501 8.53 -14.48 -15.35
C ASN A 501 8.42 -14.59 -13.82
N VAL A 502 7.92 -15.74 -13.38
CA VAL A 502 8.00 -16.19 -11.98
C VAL A 502 9.14 -17.19 -11.92
N THR A 503 10.29 -16.79 -11.41
CA THR A 503 11.43 -17.68 -11.22
C THR A 503 11.47 -18.09 -9.76
N VAL A 504 11.35 -19.40 -9.50
CA VAL A 504 11.57 -19.97 -8.17
C VAL A 504 12.99 -20.51 -8.12
N THR A 505 13.88 -19.82 -7.42
CA THR A 505 15.23 -20.30 -7.15
C THR A 505 15.22 -20.99 -5.79
N THR A 506 15.73 -22.21 -5.70
CA THR A 506 15.88 -22.91 -4.42
C THR A 506 17.36 -23.11 -4.15
N ASP A 507 17.87 -22.42 -3.14
CA ASP A 507 19.27 -22.46 -2.72
C ASP A 507 19.38 -23.08 -1.32
N TYR A 508 20.49 -23.79 -1.09
CA TYR A 508 20.82 -24.31 0.23
C TYR A 508 21.62 -23.28 1.02
N TYR A 509 21.25 -23.11 2.29
CA TYR A 509 21.97 -22.27 3.25
C TYR A 509 22.42 -23.11 4.44
N ASP A 510 23.64 -22.89 4.92
CA ASP A 510 24.23 -23.57 6.07
C ASP A 510 23.49 -23.22 7.37
N VAL A 511 22.91 -22.02 7.42
CA VAL A 511 22.08 -21.55 8.53
C VAL A 511 20.83 -20.86 8.00
N VAL A 512 19.65 -21.30 8.44
CA VAL A 512 18.37 -20.64 8.20
C VAL A 512 17.76 -20.20 9.52
N LEU A 513 17.49 -18.89 9.63
CA LEU A 513 16.93 -18.27 10.83
C LEU A 513 15.47 -17.89 10.62
N ASP A 514 14.60 -18.47 11.45
CA ASP A 514 13.18 -18.13 11.56
C ASP A 514 12.92 -17.13 12.67
N SER A 515 11.66 -16.78 12.92
CA SER A 515 11.26 -15.85 13.98
C SER A 515 11.44 -16.44 15.39
N ARG A 516 12.69 -16.57 15.85
CA ARG A 516 13.10 -17.18 17.14
C ARG A 516 14.42 -16.60 17.66
N ASP A 517 14.74 -16.95 18.90
CA ASP A 517 16.04 -16.70 19.52
C ASP A 517 16.98 -17.89 19.32
N TYR A 518 18.21 -17.61 18.91
CA TYR A 518 19.23 -18.62 18.60
C TYR A 518 20.50 -18.39 19.41
N VAL A 519 21.20 -19.48 19.75
CA VAL A 519 22.52 -19.41 20.38
C VAL A 519 23.48 -20.30 19.60
N THR A 520 24.64 -19.76 19.22
CA THR A 520 25.72 -20.52 18.59
C THR A 520 27.07 -20.11 19.15
N THR A 521 28.05 -21.01 19.11
CA THR A 521 29.44 -20.71 19.46
C THR A 521 30.15 -20.00 18.32
N LEU A 522 30.11 -20.61 17.14
CA LEU A 522 30.69 -20.11 15.91
C LEU A 522 29.58 -19.89 14.88
N LEU A 523 29.56 -18.71 14.24
CA LEU A 523 28.72 -18.46 13.07
C LEU A 523 29.61 -18.39 11.82
N THR A 524 29.32 -19.27 10.87
CA THR A 524 30.09 -19.46 9.62
C THR A 524 29.14 -19.97 8.52
N GLY A 525 29.61 -20.00 7.27
CA GLY A 525 28.81 -20.43 6.12
C GLY A 525 27.82 -19.37 5.62
N ASN A 526 26.94 -19.79 4.73
CA ASN A 526 25.87 -18.94 4.18
C ASN A 526 24.65 -18.93 5.11
N VAL A 527 24.29 -17.74 5.59
CA VAL A 527 23.17 -17.54 6.51
C VAL A 527 22.01 -16.87 5.78
N TYR A 528 20.81 -17.47 5.86
CA TYR A 528 19.57 -16.85 5.39
C TYR A 528 18.63 -16.52 6.54
N VAL A 529 18.12 -15.30 6.56
CA VAL A 529 17.16 -14.83 7.58
C VAL A 529 15.79 -14.74 6.95
N ARG A 530 14.93 -15.71 7.28
CA ARG A 530 13.56 -15.80 6.76
C ARG A 530 12.55 -15.05 7.64
N GLY A 531 12.76 -15.05 8.96
CA GLY A 531 11.87 -14.43 9.94
C GLY A 531 12.52 -13.29 10.72
N ARG A 532 11.90 -12.91 11.84
CA ARG A 532 12.45 -11.93 12.79
C ARG A 532 13.32 -12.65 13.83
N ALA A 533 14.60 -12.80 13.55
CA ALA A 533 15.52 -13.60 14.35
C ALA A 533 16.38 -12.74 15.29
N ARG A 534 16.71 -13.29 16.46
CA ARG A 534 17.80 -12.80 17.30
C ARG A 534 18.79 -13.92 17.55
N ILE A 535 20.08 -13.64 17.48
CA ILE A 535 21.12 -14.64 17.69
C ILE A 535 22.19 -14.14 18.64
N LEU A 536 22.54 -14.96 19.63
CA LEU A 536 23.70 -14.77 20.50
C LEU A 536 24.86 -15.62 19.98
N VAL A 537 25.97 -14.97 19.62
CA VAL A 537 27.20 -15.65 19.19
C VAL A 537 28.23 -15.57 20.32
N THR A 538 28.60 -16.73 20.87
CA THR A 538 29.37 -16.78 22.13
C THR A 538 30.88 -16.76 21.96
N ASP A 539 31.43 -17.14 20.80
CA ASP A 539 32.88 -17.18 20.55
C ASP A 539 33.33 -16.33 19.33
N SER A 540 32.85 -16.63 18.12
CA SER A 540 33.29 -15.87 16.94
C SER A 540 32.32 -15.92 15.75
N ILE A 541 32.39 -14.90 14.90
CA ILE A 541 31.85 -14.93 13.53
C ILE A 541 33.03 -15.01 12.58
N LYS A 542 33.02 -15.97 11.65
CA LYS A 542 34.09 -16.17 10.67
C LYS A 542 33.47 -16.47 9.31
N PHE A 543 33.13 -15.42 8.57
CA PHE A 543 32.73 -15.53 7.17
C PHE A 543 33.94 -15.33 6.27
N THR A 544 34.16 -16.28 5.37
CA THR A 544 35.25 -16.24 4.38
C THR A 544 34.76 -16.73 3.02
N GLY A 545 35.50 -16.45 1.93
CA GLY A 545 35.15 -16.96 0.61
C GLY A 545 33.77 -16.49 0.12
N HIS A 546 32.80 -17.41 0.06
CA HIS A 546 31.43 -17.11 -0.38
C HIS A 546 30.43 -16.96 0.78
N ASP A 547 30.87 -17.08 2.02
CA ASP A 547 30.02 -16.92 3.20
C ASP A 547 29.43 -15.52 3.30
N GLY A 548 28.31 -15.39 4.00
CA GLY A 548 27.68 -14.12 4.25
C GLY A 548 26.29 -14.29 4.86
N ILE A 549 25.65 -13.15 5.14
CA ILE A 549 24.28 -13.11 5.65
C ILE A 549 23.38 -12.52 4.57
N THR A 550 22.25 -13.16 4.32
CA THR A 550 21.18 -12.65 3.46
C THR A 550 19.91 -12.49 4.27
N ILE A 551 19.39 -11.27 4.37
CA ILE A 551 18.06 -11.01 4.95
C ILE A 551 17.03 -11.08 3.84
N GLY A 552 16.07 -12.00 3.97
CA GLY A 552 14.96 -12.14 3.04
C GLY A 552 13.97 -10.96 3.12
N PRO A 553 13.05 -10.81 2.17
CA PRO A 553 12.13 -9.66 2.09
C PRO A 553 11.25 -9.42 3.34
N GLY A 554 11.00 -10.44 4.15
CA GLY A 554 10.28 -10.33 5.43
C GLY A 554 11.15 -10.57 6.68
N GLY A 555 12.47 -10.71 6.49
CA GLY A 555 13.40 -11.02 7.55
C GLY A 555 13.89 -9.79 8.31
N SER A 556 14.29 -9.99 9.55
CA SER A 556 15.13 -9.04 10.29
C SER A 556 16.02 -9.81 11.26
N LEU A 557 17.23 -9.33 11.50
CA LEU A 557 18.20 -10.01 12.34
C LEU A 557 18.83 -9.06 13.35
N ILE A 558 18.86 -9.50 14.60
CA ILE A 558 19.65 -8.88 15.66
C ILE A 558 20.75 -9.87 16.08
N ILE A 559 22.01 -9.49 15.92
CA ILE A 559 23.16 -10.23 16.42
C ILE A 559 23.60 -9.63 17.74
N TYR A 560 23.75 -10.46 18.76
CA TYR A 560 24.43 -10.14 20.01
C TYR A 560 25.77 -10.87 20.02
N MET A 561 26.85 -10.13 19.86
CA MET A 561 28.20 -10.68 19.81
C MET A 561 28.83 -10.63 21.20
N LYS A 562 28.93 -11.80 21.85
CA LYS A 562 29.67 -11.96 23.12
C LYS A 562 31.14 -12.31 22.87
N GLY A 563 31.39 -13.09 21.84
CA GLY A 563 32.75 -13.49 21.47
C GLY A 563 33.68 -12.31 21.14
N ALA A 564 34.97 -12.50 21.38
CA ALA A 564 35.95 -11.42 21.30
C ALA A 564 36.12 -10.85 19.87
N SER A 565 35.91 -11.67 18.85
CA SER A 565 36.16 -11.33 17.44
C SER A 565 34.99 -11.68 16.54
N ALA A 566 34.74 -10.81 15.56
CA ALA A 566 33.81 -11.08 14.46
C ALA A 566 34.43 -10.61 13.14
N GLN A 567 34.44 -11.50 12.16
CA GLN A 567 34.84 -11.22 10.79
C GLN A 567 33.66 -11.50 9.86
N ILE A 568 33.17 -10.44 9.22
CA ILE A 568 32.17 -10.52 8.17
C ILE A 568 32.91 -10.23 6.87
N ALA A 569 33.28 -11.28 6.15
CA ALA A 569 33.88 -11.18 4.84
C ALA A 569 33.07 -11.90 3.76
N GLY A 570 33.71 -12.21 2.63
CA GLY A 570 33.07 -12.90 1.51
C GLY A 570 31.98 -12.06 0.85
N ARG A 571 30.73 -12.55 0.88
CA ARG A 571 29.55 -11.86 0.34
C ARG A 571 29.01 -10.76 1.26
N GLY A 572 29.55 -10.63 2.48
CA GLY A 572 29.15 -9.58 3.41
C GLY A 572 27.79 -9.83 4.04
N MET A 573 27.00 -8.77 4.18
CA MET A 573 25.64 -8.83 4.68
C MET A 573 24.69 -8.07 3.76
N VAL A 574 23.92 -8.85 3.00
CA VAL A 574 22.96 -8.36 2.01
C VAL A 574 21.58 -8.29 2.65
N ASN A 575 21.00 -7.10 2.65
CA ASN A 575 19.66 -6.89 3.19
C ASN A 575 18.67 -6.62 2.07
N LYS A 576 17.96 -7.67 1.62
CA LYS A 576 17.05 -7.55 0.46
C LYS A 576 15.87 -6.61 0.73
N THR A 577 15.56 -6.33 2.00
CA THR A 577 14.53 -5.35 2.39
C THR A 577 14.91 -3.90 2.05
N GLY A 578 16.21 -3.61 1.83
CA GLY A 578 16.74 -2.27 1.57
C GLY A 578 16.85 -1.37 2.81
N GLN A 579 16.32 -1.78 3.97
CA GLN A 579 16.28 -0.93 5.16
C GLN A 579 17.35 -1.35 6.19
N ALA A 580 18.29 -0.44 6.49
CA ALA A 580 19.38 -0.70 7.44
C ALA A 580 18.88 -1.11 8.85
N ARG A 581 17.70 -0.65 9.26
CA ARG A 581 17.11 -1.01 10.57
C ARG A 581 16.75 -2.50 10.73
N ASN A 582 16.65 -3.27 9.63
CA ASN A 582 16.33 -4.69 9.68
C ASN A 582 17.54 -5.57 10.01
N PHE A 583 18.76 -5.02 10.04
CA PHE A 583 19.94 -5.69 10.58
C PHE A 583 20.56 -4.86 11.70
N LEU A 584 20.61 -5.42 12.91
CA LEU A 584 21.25 -4.79 14.05
C LEU A 584 22.36 -5.70 14.60
N TYR A 585 23.55 -5.14 14.77
CA TYR A 585 24.68 -5.82 15.38
C TYR A 585 25.04 -5.14 16.70
N TYR A 586 24.94 -5.88 17.80
CA TYR A 586 25.28 -5.42 19.14
C TYR A 586 26.49 -6.17 19.67
N GLY A 587 27.61 -5.47 19.86
CA GLY A 587 28.79 -5.98 20.55
C GLY A 587 28.66 -5.80 22.06
N LEU A 588 28.75 -6.91 22.82
CA LEU A 588 28.80 -6.87 24.28
C LEU A 588 30.18 -6.35 24.75
N ASN A 589 30.34 -6.11 26.04
CA ASN A 589 31.58 -5.61 26.64
C ASN A 589 32.83 -6.50 26.41
N THR A 590 32.64 -7.79 26.13
CA THR A 590 33.73 -8.73 25.80
C THR A 590 34.11 -8.71 24.31
N HIS A 591 33.32 -8.06 23.44
CA HIS A 591 33.58 -7.98 22.02
C HIS A 591 34.56 -6.85 21.70
N THR A 592 35.75 -7.21 21.21
CA THR A 592 36.90 -6.28 21.10
C THR A 592 37.35 -6.02 19.66
N GLN A 593 36.91 -6.83 18.69
CA GLN A 593 37.29 -6.66 17.29
C GLN A 593 36.15 -7.01 16.33
N LEU A 594 35.84 -6.09 15.43
CA LEU A 594 34.93 -6.28 14.31
C LEU A 594 35.64 -5.95 13.00
N ASP A 595 35.68 -6.91 12.08
CA ASP A 595 36.32 -6.79 10.79
C ASP A 595 35.29 -6.97 9.67
N LEU A 596 35.08 -5.91 8.89
CA LEU A 596 34.41 -6.00 7.59
C LEU A 596 35.50 -6.01 6.51
N SER A 597 35.68 -7.17 5.90
CA SER A 597 36.69 -7.40 4.87
C SER A 597 36.06 -8.02 3.61
N GLY A 598 36.76 -7.97 2.48
CA GLY A 598 36.22 -8.45 1.20
C GLY A 598 35.43 -7.38 0.44
N ASN A 599 34.66 -7.81 -0.56
CA ASN A 599 33.97 -6.93 -1.53
C ASN A 599 32.44 -7.00 -1.41
N GLY A 600 31.94 -7.63 -0.35
CA GLY A 600 30.50 -7.76 -0.09
C GLY A 600 29.91 -6.45 0.45
N GLU A 601 28.67 -6.18 0.07
CA GLU A 601 27.86 -5.09 0.61
C GLU A 601 27.56 -5.33 2.11
N PHE A 602 27.43 -4.26 2.89
CA PHE A 602 26.88 -4.30 4.23
C PHE A 602 25.74 -3.29 4.36
N VAL A 603 24.52 -3.73 4.69
CA VAL A 603 23.35 -2.86 4.90
C VAL A 603 22.73 -3.03 6.29
N GLY A 604 23.19 -2.28 7.27
CA GLY A 604 22.74 -2.44 8.66
C GLY A 604 23.30 -1.45 9.66
N CYS A 605 22.99 -1.68 10.94
CA CYS A 605 23.48 -0.84 12.03
C CYS A 605 24.39 -1.63 12.98
N ILE A 606 25.50 -1.02 13.41
CA ILE A 606 26.48 -1.63 14.32
C ILE A 606 26.60 -0.78 15.59
N TYR A 607 26.33 -1.37 16.75
CA TYR A 607 26.62 -0.80 18.05
C TYR A 607 27.57 -1.72 18.82
N ALA A 608 28.86 -1.43 18.78
CA ALA A 608 29.91 -2.22 19.41
C ALA A 608 30.95 -1.31 20.07
N PRO A 609 30.60 -0.61 21.17
CA PRO A 609 31.40 0.48 21.75
C PRO A 609 32.77 0.05 22.29
N TYR A 610 33.01 -1.26 22.40
CA TYR A 610 34.27 -1.86 22.85
C TYR A 610 35.10 -2.48 21.72
N ALA A 611 34.55 -2.57 20.50
CA ALA A 611 35.22 -3.21 19.38
C ALA A 611 36.01 -2.22 18.53
N ASN A 612 37.25 -2.59 18.20
CA ASN A 612 38.02 -1.93 17.15
C ASN A 612 37.43 -2.35 15.80
N PHE A 613 36.96 -1.36 15.05
CA PHE A 613 36.27 -1.57 13.79
C PHE A 613 37.21 -1.40 12.61
N PHE A 614 37.42 -2.49 11.89
CA PHE A 614 38.28 -2.52 10.72
C PHE A 614 37.44 -2.65 9.46
N LEU A 615 37.59 -1.68 8.58
CA LEU A 615 36.98 -1.65 7.25
C LEU A 615 38.13 -1.85 6.26
N ARG A 616 38.26 -3.07 5.73
CA ARG A 616 39.43 -3.55 4.97
C ARG A 616 39.10 -3.95 3.54
N GLY A 617 38.09 -3.29 2.94
CA GLY A 617 37.65 -3.55 1.57
C GLY A 617 38.60 -3.00 0.50
N GLY A 618 38.70 -3.69 -0.63
CA GLY A 618 39.57 -3.31 -1.77
C GLY A 618 38.84 -3.20 -3.11
N GLY A 619 37.51 -3.29 -3.12
CA GLY A 619 36.69 -3.22 -4.32
C GLY A 619 36.38 -1.79 -4.77
N ASN A 620 36.04 -1.61 -6.05
CA ASN A 620 35.57 -0.34 -6.61
C ASN A 620 34.03 -0.23 -6.59
N ASN A 621 33.36 -1.02 -5.75
CA ASN A 621 31.92 -1.00 -5.67
C ASN A 621 31.46 0.34 -5.09
N THR A 622 30.25 0.73 -5.48
CA THR A 622 29.65 1.98 -5.01
C THR A 622 28.97 1.80 -3.65
N GLU A 623 28.73 0.55 -3.22
CA GLU A 623 27.97 0.19 -2.01
C GLU A 623 28.83 -0.71 -1.12
N ASP A 624 29.70 -0.10 -0.30
CA ASP A 624 30.57 -0.84 0.62
C ASP A 624 29.94 -0.94 2.02
N PHE A 625 29.40 0.16 2.55
CA PHE A 625 28.64 0.17 3.81
C PHE A 625 27.47 1.14 3.77
N ILE A 626 26.28 0.65 4.10
CA ILE A 626 25.04 1.38 4.21
C ILE A 626 24.49 1.23 5.62
N GLY A 627 24.18 2.35 6.28
CA GLY A 627 23.59 2.40 7.61
C GLY A 627 24.43 3.22 8.58
N ALA A 628 24.62 2.74 9.81
CA ALA A 628 25.32 3.50 10.85
C ALA A 628 26.18 2.62 11.74
N SER A 629 27.26 3.18 12.29
CA SER A 629 28.16 2.46 13.20
C SER A 629 28.56 3.30 14.41
N ILE A 630 28.51 2.68 15.60
CA ILE A 630 29.08 3.17 16.85
C ILE A 630 30.08 2.13 17.35
N THR A 631 31.37 2.47 17.39
CA THR A 631 32.45 1.53 17.74
C THR A 631 33.50 2.14 18.67
N SER A 632 34.43 1.33 19.18
CA SER A 632 35.53 1.83 20.03
C SER A 632 36.48 2.70 19.20
N THR A 633 36.98 2.14 18.09
CA THR A 633 37.81 2.84 17.12
C THR A 633 37.37 2.47 15.71
N VAL A 634 37.74 3.30 14.72
CA VAL A 634 37.54 3.00 13.30
C VAL A 634 38.86 3.12 12.57
N SER A 635 39.18 2.10 11.78
CA SER A 635 40.28 2.10 10.83
C SER A 635 39.78 1.68 9.46
N MET A 636 39.76 2.62 8.52
CA MET A 636 39.49 2.36 7.11
C MET A 636 40.80 2.23 6.36
N ASN A 637 41.06 1.03 5.83
CA ASN A 637 42.21 0.72 5.00
C ASN A 637 41.70 0.14 3.67
N GLY A 638 41.93 0.84 2.56
CA GLY A 638 41.46 0.45 1.23
C GLY A 638 40.45 1.42 0.63
N HIS A 639 39.72 1.01 -0.40
CA HIS A 639 38.67 1.80 -1.03
C HIS A 639 37.34 1.49 -0.34
N PHE A 640 36.76 2.48 0.33
CA PHE A 640 35.57 2.26 1.15
C PHE A 640 34.64 3.48 1.12
N ASN A 641 33.39 3.24 0.73
CA ASN A 641 32.32 4.23 0.75
C ASN A 641 31.32 3.93 1.86
N PHE A 642 31.06 4.94 2.68
CA PHE A 642 30.12 4.87 3.78
C PHE A 642 28.88 5.71 3.47
N HIS A 643 27.71 5.12 3.60
CA HIS A 643 26.43 5.75 3.26
C HIS A 643 25.52 5.74 4.48
N TYR A 644 25.32 6.89 5.12
CA TYR A 644 24.40 7.00 6.23
C TYR A 644 22.94 6.95 5.77
N ASP A 645 22.16 6.05 6.34
CA ASP A 645 20.70 6.04 6.17
C ASP A 645 20.04 6.99 7.18
N GLU A 646 19.61 8.16 6.71
CA GLU A 646 19.03 9.22 7.56
C GLU A 646 17.76 8.79 8.28
N ASP A 647 17.05 7.78 7.77
CA ASP A 647 15.87 7.26 8.43
C ASP A 647 16.18 6.64 9.81
N LEU A 648 17.41 6.20 10.03
CA LEU A 648 17.86 5.70 11.34
C LEU A 648 17.76 6.75 12.45
N SER A 649 17.89 8.04 12.12
CA SER A 649 17.70 9.13 13.09
C SER A 649 16.24 9.29 13.55
N ARG A 650 15.26 8.81 12.79
CA ARG A 650 13.82 8.98 13.07
C ARG A 650 13.18 7.69 13.56
N SER A 651 13.49 6.60 12.87
CA SER A 651 12.84 5.29 12.99
C SER A 651 13.78 4.19 13.47
N GLY A 652 15.06 4.50 13.67
CA GLY A 652 16.05 3.54 14.18
C GLY A 652 15.94 3.28 15.69
N PRO A 653 16.78 2.38 16.24
CA PRO A 653 16.88 2.14 17.67
C PRO A 653 17.13 3.45 18.44
N LYS A 654 16.45 3.62 19.58
CA LYS A 654 16.57 4.81 20.44
C LYS A 654 17.31 4.42 21.72
N SER A 655 18.28 5.25 22.10
CA SER A 655 18.86 5.24 23.45
C SER A 655 17.91 5.92 24.43
N ARG A 656 17.98 5.54 25.70
CA ARG A 656 17.27 6.25 26.77
C ARG A 656 17.76 7.69 26.85
N TYR A 657 16.83 8.62 27.06
CA TYR A 657 17.16 9.98 27.43
C TYR A 657 17.74 10.00 28.84
N THR A 658 18.88 10.68 28.99
CA THR A 658 19.58 10.90 30.27
C THR A 658 19.70 12.39 30.54
N VAL A 659 19.84 12.76 31.82
CA VAL A 659 20.13 14.14 32.21
C VAL A 659 21.61 14.43 31.96
N ASN A 660 21.91 15.44 31.13
CA ASN A 660 23.28 15.88 30.87
C ASN A 660 23.71 17.03 31.78
N SER A 661 22.80 17.94 32.09
CA SER A 661 23.05 19.05 33.00
C SER A 661 21.80 19.40 33.80
N TRP A 662 22.00 19.95 34.99
CA TRP A 662 20.95 20.51 35.83
C TRP A 662 21.43 21.89 36.27
N ASN A 663 20.80 22.95 35.73
CA ASN A 663 21.19 24.32 36.01
C ASN A 663 19.98 25.12 36.47
N GLU A 664 20.09 25.78 37.61
CA GLU A 664 19.08 26.74 38.06
C GLU A 664 19.15 28.01 37.19
N ILE A 665 18.00 28.45 36.68
CA ILE A 665 17.92 29.59 35.78
C ILE A 665 17.83 30.87 36.60
N GLY A 666 18.79 31.77 36.42
CA GLY A 666 18.81 33.08 37.05
C GLY A 666 17.71 34.03 36.54
N PRO A 667 17.39 35.11 37.26
CA PRO A 667 16.34 36.07 36.86
C PRO A 667 16.63 36.80 35.54
N ASN A 668 17.89 36.85 35.09
CA ASN A 668 18.30 37.53 33.86
C ASN A 668 18.50 36.55 32.67
N GLU A 669 18.33 35.26 32.88
CA GLU A 669 18.49 34.26 31.82
C GLU A 669 17.20 34.03 31.04
N THR A 670 17.31 33.83 29.73
CA THR A 670 16.15 33.63 28.86
C THR A 670 15.52 32.26 29.16
N LYS A 671 14.36 32.26 29.81
CA LYS A 671 13.51 31.08 30.07
C LYS A 671 12.84 30.61 28.78
N LEU A 672 12.77 29.29 28.54
CA LEU A 672 11.88 28.72 27.52
C LEU A 672 10.43 29.01 27.90
N LEU A 673 10.16 29.02 29.21
CA LEU A 673 8.92 29.51 29.81
C LEU A 673 9.00 31.05 29.96
N LYS A 674 8.88 31.81 28.86
CA LYS A 674 8.79 33.29 28.93
C LYS A 674 7.50 33.68 29.66
N ASN A 675 7.59 34.28 30.85
CA ASN A 675 6.42 34.71 31.64
C ASN A 675 6.01 36.14 31.26
N PRO A 676 4.70 36.41 31.07
CA PRO A 676 4.11 37.37 32.02
C PRO A 676 2.96 36.83 32.87
N GLU A 677 2.17 35.84 32.45
CA GLU A 677 1.13 35.21 33.30
C GLU A 677 0.95 33.71 32.99
N TRP A 678 1.82 32.85 33.54
CA TRP A 678 1.58 31.39 33.65
C TRP A 678 0.59 31.09 34.77
N VAL A 679 -0.61 31.63 34.62
CA VAL A 679 -1.71 31.45 35.56
C VAL A 679 -2.23 30.01 35.42
N PHE A 680 -2.24 29.27 36.53
CA PHE A 680 -3.12 28.10 36.61
C PHE A 680 -4.53 28.64 36.42
N LEU A 681 -5.38 28.03 35.58
CA LEU A 681 -6.73 28.58 35.31
C LEU A 681 -7.52 28.90 36.61
N GLU A 682 -7.18 28.23 37.70
CA GLU A 682 -7.67 28.45 39.06
C GLU A 682 -7.32 29.83 39.66
N ASP A 683 -6.21 30.48 39.28
CA ASP A 683 -5.83 31.81 39.81
C ASP A 683 -6.60 32.97 39.14
N TYR A 684 -7.53 32.70 38.20
CA TYR A 684 -8.46 33.69 37.61
C TYR A 684 -9.87 33.66 38.22
N PHE A 685 -10.21 32.69 39.07
CA PHE A 685 -11.58 32.46 39.55
C PHE A 685 -11.86 32.78 41.03
N ASP A 686 -10.99 33.54 41.70
CA ASP A 686 -11.23 34.03 43.07
C ASP A 686 -11.27 35.56 43.18
#